data_AF-A0A976HWV3-F1
#
_entry.id   AF-A0A976HWV3-F1
#
_cell.length_a   1.000
_cell.length_b   1.000
_cell.length_c   1.000
_cell.angle_alpha   90.00
_cell.angle_beta   90.00
_cell.angle_gamma   90.00
#
_symmetry.space_group_name_H-M   'P 1'
#
loop_
_entity.id
_entity.type
_entity.pdbx_description
1 polymer ?
#
loop_
_entity_poly.entity_id
_entity_poly.type
_entity_poly.pdbx_seq_one_letter_code
_entity_poly.pdbx_strand_id
1 'polypeptide(L)'
;MKRWVTLAVGAAIAASLSVNAQNAQERKALQAGMDTAALERITAEFQAKFERDEARVKKYLADNPTVQRTQQVNGRTQRIVRIDDNGVPVYQVGRDNAPLDEGSKKNRASGQLIKADSLYAGGSVGVNITGTGMVAGVWEPGMPRATHELITPRSTAAPSQIAFTMGGDADHATHVTGTMIGGEVPSQPQARGIAYTATATNYDSANDLTEMATFALGGGLVSNHSYGDPNTQTTDLWRYGAYEEDTKNWDALLKNSPYLLPFVAAGNEQQANGNSGKGGFDIFTGASAAKNVMTVGAVDGLKAMTSYSNWGPMDDGRLKPDLVAKGTGIDSAQSTSDTAYSGSGASSSGTSYSTPAAAASGLLLQQYYNSLYGTYMRASTLKALMIGTAEDLGNPGPDVKFGWGLLNVEAAATAIKKRSTNVSPATDFYTYPATRGAIIEEITFNPSLGSEMARFFTAKGGVPIVATLCWTDDEGTEQVSTDGVDPTATRAKYSFGTLLRNTSAFAQTGFWLTPTMANPTANATKTTATDVAHPNTCVQIVSNETPTAGQAYIFYIRKLASSPAAARTVSLVVTGVNDTALTVTASAGANGTLVCGTPASTAATVAPNETPPCTATPSVGFRTATISGCGGTATSAGVNGYTTGAVTGNCTVTAAFELIPPPVNGVCGTANTVATLTAPTANRCADASTPTVTSGVSSFTWTCAGSNGGTNASCAAPRQYTVTATAGANGTLTCTNTAVTSGGTTTCTAVPATGFMTSSISGCSGSATGSGVNAYTTGAVTANCTVTAAFAAAPTTSFTGPTAVGTGNATASISGGGATCSFAAGTAQFTTIAPPAGYTLPQGVFQFTANNCTVGATVTVTLTYPQALPAGTTLWKFGPRPSNTTPSWYQHPATISGNTVTYQVTDGGAGDSDGVANGTIVDPAGPVLAAVAGAPIPTLNEWALLLLALTLAGFGWKRARRSM
;
A
#
# COMPACT_ATOMS: atom_id res chain seq x y z
N MET A 1 17.79 42.65 36.11
CA MET A 1 16.70 41.68 36.36
C MET A 1 15.56 41.78 35.34
N LYS A 2 14.84 42.90 35.18
CA LYS A 2 13.71 43.00 34.22
C LYS A 2 14.00 42.52 32.79
N ARG A 3 15.13 42.90 32.18
CA ARG A 3 15.53 42.47 30.81
C ARG A 3 15.88 40.98 30.67
N TRP A 4 16.31 40.32 31.74
CA TRP A 4 16.66 38.89 31.74
C TRP A 4 15.41 38.02 31.88
N VAL A 5 14.44 38.48 32.69
CA VAL A 5 13.12 37.86 32.81
C VAL A 5 12.37 37.91 31.48
N THR A 6 12.46 39.01 30.71
CA THR A 6 11.80 39.11 29.39
C THR A 6 12.40 38.16 28.34
N LEU A 7 13.71 37.91 28.37
CA LEU A 7 14.37 36.99 27.44
C LEU A 7 14.10 35.51 27.79
N ALA A 8 14.07 35.16 29.08
CA ALA A 8 13.74 33.81 29.54
C ALA A 8 12.27 33.44 29.24
N VAL A 9 11.34 34.40 29.44
CA VAL A 9 9.93 34.24 29.07
C VAL A 9 9.77 34.06 27.55
N GLY A 10 10.52 34.82 26.74
CA GLY A 10 10.53 34.65 25.27
C GLY A 10 11.04 33.28 24.81
N ALA A 11 12.00 32.68 25.51
CA ALA A 11 12.52 31.35 25.21
C ALA A 11 11.57 30.22 25.64
N ALA A 12 10.87 30.36 26.78
CA ALA A 12 9.83 29.42 27.21
C ALA A 12 8.62 29.43 26.23
N ILE A 13 8.25 30.61 25.72
CA ILE A 13 7.21 30.76 24.69
C ILE A 13 7.69 30.17 23.35
N ALA A 14 8.95 30.32 22.96
CA ALA A 14 9.47 29.68 21.74
C ALA A 14 9.54 28.13 21.87
N ALA A 15 9.79 27.60 23.07
CA ALA A 15 9.74 26.17 23.34
C ALA A 15 8.31 25.59 23.28
N SER A 16 7.27 26.40 23.53
CA SER A 16 5.86 25.99 23.38
C SER A 16 5.48 25.54 21.96
N LEU A 17 6.26 25.93 20.93
CA LEU A 17 6.07 25.50 19.54
C LEU A 17 6.58 24.06 19.25
N SER A 18 7.23 23.40 20.22
CA SER A 18 7.84 22.07 20.04
C SER A 18 6.96 20.89 20.47
N VAL A 19 5.93 21.10 21.28
CA VAL A 19 4.99 20.05 21.73
C VAL A 19 3.62 20.28 21.09
N ASN A 20 3.26 19.42 20.14
CA ASN A 20 2.02 19.50 19.36
C ASN A 20 1.14 18.30 19.70
N ALA A 21 0.33 18.40 20.77
CA ALA A 21 -0.47 17.27 21.25
C ALA A 21 -1.59 16.89 20.27
N GLN A 22 -2.44 17.85 19.89
CA GLN A 22 -3.51 17.67 18.91
C GLN A 22 -3.17 18.34 17.58
N ASN A 23 -3.99 18.17 16.55
CA ASN A 23 -3.72 18.80 15.26
C ASN A 23 -3.86 20.34 15.34
N ALA A 24 -3.32 21.07 14.36
CA ALA A 24 -3.25 22.53 14.43
C ALA A 24 -4.64 23.22 14.52
N GLN A 25 -5.68 22.65 13.90
CA GLN A 25 -7.03 23.17 13.97
C GLN A 25 -7.66 22.90 15.34
N GLU A 26 -7.49 21.70 15.87
CA GLU A 26 -7.94 21.31 17.20
C GLU A 26 -7.29 22.15 18.29
N ARG A 27 -5.98 22.39 18.21
CA ARG A 27 -5.28 23.27 19.17
C ARG A 27 -5.86 24.67 19.21
N LYS A 28 -6.15 25.27 18.05
CA LYS A 28 -6.81 26.59 17.99
C LYS A 28 -8.21 26.57 18.63
N ALA A 29 -8.98 25.50 18.39
CA ALA A 29 -10.30 25.35 19.01
C ALA A 29 -10.21 25.22 20.54
N LEU A 30 -9.22 24.49 21.07
CA LEU A 30 -8.96 24.38 22.50
C LEU A 30 -8.55 25.72 23.10
N GLN A 31 -7.59 26.42 22.48
CA GLN A 31 -7.10 27.72 22.93
C GLN A 31 -8.21 28.79 22.96
N ALA A 32 -9.19 28.72 22.06
CA ALA A 32 -10.32 29.63 22.05
C ALA A 32 -11.21 29.53 23.30
N GLY A 33 -11.16 28.39 24.02
CA GLY A 33 -11.86 28.20 25.29
C GLY A 33 -11.02 28.49 26.53
N MET A 34 -9.74 28.86 26.39
CA MET A 34 -8.80 29.14 27.48
C MET A 34 -8.63 30.65 27.70
N ASP A 35 -8.35 31.07 28.94
CA ASP A 35 -7.81 32.41 29.20
C ASP A 35 -6.30 32.38 28.97
N THR A 36 -5.92 32.46 27.70
CA THR A 36 -4.52 32.33 27.26
C THR A 36 -3.62 33.41 27.86
N ALA A 37 -4.12 34.64 28.04
CA ALA A 37 -3.36 35.71 28.67
C ALA A 37 -3.12 35.47 30.17
N ALA A 38 -4.14 34.97 30.90
CA ALA A 38 -3.96 34.56 32.28
C ALA A 38 -3.01 33.36 32.38
N LEU A 39 -3.12 32.39 31.47
CA LEU A 39 -2.26 31.21 31.43
C LEU A 39 -0.79 31.59 31.19
N GLU A 40 -0.51 32.47 30.23
CA GLU A 40 0.84 33.02 29.97
C GLU A 40 1.40 33.78 31.19
N ARG A 41 0.56 34.56 31.88
CA ARG A 41 0.97 35.27 33.10
C ARG A 41 1.36 34.30 34.20
N ILE A 42 0.52 33.30 34.49
CA ILE A 42 0.83 32.32 35.56
C ILE A 42 2.01 31.42 35.16
N THR A 43 2.21 31.12 33.87
CA THR A 43 3.44 30.44 33.41
C THR A 43 4.68 31.24 33.81
N ALA A 44 4.69 32.55 33.62
CA ALA A 44 5.81 33.40 34.03
C ALA A 44 5.97 33.48 35.56
N GLU A 45 4.86 33.51 36.31
CA GLU A 45 4.87 33.52 37.78
C GLU A 45 5.43 32.20 38.36
N PHE A 46 4.97 31.05 37.83
CA PHE A 46 5.44 29.72 38.23
C PHE A 46 6.89 29.49 37.83
N GLN A 47 7.31 29.92 36.64
CA GLN A 47 8.72 29.84 36.25
C GLN A 47 9.62 30.66 37.19
N ALA A 48 9.20 31.89 37.53
CA ALA A 48 9.93 32.69 38.50
C ALA A 48 9.93 32.08 39.91
N LYS A 49 8.87 31.36 40.29
CA LYS A 49 8.80 30.61 41.56
C LYS A 49 9.80 29.45 41.55
N PHE A 50 9.79 28.63 40.50
CA PHE A 50 10.73 27.52 40.33
C PHE A 50 12.19 28.00 40.42
N GLU A 51 12.55 29.08 39.75
CA GLU A 51 13.91 29.66 39.83
C GLU A 51 14.29 30.12 41.24
N ARG A 52 13.34 30.65 42.02
CA ARG A 52 13.56 31.01 43.43
C ARG A 52 13.73 29.76 44.29
N ASP A 53 12.91 28.74 44.09
CA ASP A 53 12.97 27.48 44.84
C ASP A 53 14.29 26.75 44.56
N GLU A 54 14.75 26.69 43.31
CA GLU A 54 16.08 26.17 42.95
C GLU A 54 17.21 26.94 43.64
N ALA A 55 17.13 28.27 43.69
CA ALA A 55 18.12 29.09 44.39
C ALA A 55 18.14 28.81 45.90
N ARG A 56 16.97 28.62 46.52
CA ARG A 56 16.84 28.24 47.94
C ARG A 56 17.41 26.85 48.21
N VAL A 57 17.10 25.85 47.38
CA VAL A 57 17.65 24.49 47.49
C VAL A 57 19.17 24.52 47.34
N LYS A 58 19.70 25.23 46.36
CA LYS A 58 21.15 25.38 46.17
C LYS A 58 21.83 26.01 47.38
N LYS A 59 21.24 27.06 47.97
CA LYS A 59 21.73 27.68 49.20
C LYS A 59 21.68 26.71 50.37
N TYR A 60 20.56 26.01 50.56
CA TYR A 60 20.39 25.04 51.63
C TYR A 60 21.43 23.92 51.58
N LEU A 61 21.70 23.35 50.40
CA LEU A 61 22.71 22.31 50.21
C LEU A 61 24.14 22.83 50.45
N ALA A 62 24.42 24.09 50.11
CA ALA A 62 25.70 24.72 50.40
C ALA A 62 25.90 24.97 51.91
N ASP A 63 24.84 25.37 52.61
CA ASP A 63 24.84 25.61 54.05
C ASP A 63 24.82 24.28 54.85
N ASN A 64 24.41 23.16 54.25
CA ASN A 64 24.28 21.83 54.87
C ASN A 64 25.01 20.73 54.07
N PRO A 65 26.36 20.67 54.09
CA PRO A 65 27.17 19.84 53.19
C PRO A 65 27.00 18.32 53.37
N THR A 66 26.38 17.86 54.46
CA THR A 66 26.06 16.45 54.69
C THR A 66 24.76 16.00 54.04
N VAL A 67 23.91 16.94 53.59
CA VAL A 67 22.63 16.64 52.95
C VAL A 67 22.85 16.51 51.44
N GLN A 68 22.37 15.43 50.86
CA GLN A 68 22.37 15.24 49.40
C GLN A 68 21.03 15.66 48.81
N ARG A 69 21.06 16.22 47.60
CA ARG A 69 19.83 16.60 46.88
C ARG A 69 18.92 15.40 46.61
N THR A 70 19.53 14.26 46.31
CA THR A 70 18.85 12.98 46.12
C THR A 70 19.40 11.99 47.13
N GLN A 71 18.52 11.26 47.81
CA GLN A 71 18.87 10.32 48.87
C GLN A 71 18.01 9.06 48.80
N GLN A 72 18.51 7.97 49.38
CA GLN A 72 17.75 6.71 49.54
C GLN A 72 17.26 6.60 50.98
N VAL A 73 15.94 6.52 51.17
CA VAL A 73 15.31 6.36 52.49
C VAL A 73 14.27 5.24 52.39
N ASN A 74 14.41 4.20 53.23
CA ASN A 74 13.51 3.04 53.27
C ASN A 74 13.28 2.36 51.89
N GLY A 75 14.33 2.30 51.06
CA GLY A 75 14.28 1.69 49.72
C GLY A 75 13.59 2.54 48.64
N ARG A 76 13.25 3.79 48.94
CA ARG A 76 12.73 4.77 47.98
C ARG A 76 13.72 5.90 47.75
N THR A 77 13.85 6.33 46.51
CA THR A 77 14.57 7.55 46.15
C THR A 77 13.73 8.77 46.55
N GLN A 78 14.35 9.71 47.27
CA GLN A 78 13.75 11.00 47.59
C GLN A 78 14.61 12.12 47.03
N ARG A 79 13.99 13.13 46.43
CA ARG A 79 14.68 14.30 45.86
C ARG A 79 14.15 15.59 46.48
N ILE A 80 15.03 16.46 46.95
CA ILE A 80 14.65 17.81 47.40
C ILE A 80 14.23 18.64 46.18
N VAL A 81 12.99 19.12 46.20
CA VAL A 81 12.43 19.96 45.14
C VAL A 81 12.27 21.41 45.54
N ARG A 82 12.05 21.70 46.82
CA ARG A 82 11.99 23.08 47.35
C ARG A 82 12.34 23.12 48.83
N ILE A 83 12.55 24.31 49.37
CA ILE A 83 12.65 24.59 50.80
C ILE A 83 11.42 25.39 51.19
N ASP A 84 10.63 24.93 52.15
CA ASP A 84 9.44 25.66 52.62
C ASP A 84 9.82 26.93 53.41
N ASP A 85 8.82 27.73 53.75
CA ASP A 85 8.99 29.04 54.41
C ASP A 85 9.46 28.95 55.85
N ASN A 86 9.38 27.77 56.48
CA ASN A 86 9.98 27.50 57.79
C ASN A 86 11.44 27.05 57.67
N GLY A 87 11.99 26.98 56.45
CA GLY A 87 13.35 26.54 56.18
C GLY A 87 13.50 25.01 56.11
N VAL A 88 12.40 24.27 56.05
CA VAL A 88 12.39 22.80 56.03
C VAL A 88 12.44 22.30 54.58
N PRO A 89 13.33 21.36 54.23
CA PRO A 89 13.37 20.79 52.89
C PRO A 89 12.13 19.96 52.60
N VAL A 90 11.54 20.16 51.42
CA VAL A 90 10.45 19.33 50.89
C VAL A 90 10.97 18.43 49.78
N TYR A 91 10.66 17.15 49.94
CA TYR A 91 11.11 16.08 49.08
C TYR A 91 9.97 15.63 48.17
N GLN A 92 10.30 15.04 47.03
CA GLN A 92 9.37 14.24 46.21
C GLN A 92 9.88 12.80 46.11
N VAL A 93 8.94 11.86 46.03
CA VAL A 93 9.21 10.42 45.92
C VAL A 93 8.28 9.77 44.89
N GLY A 94 8.76 8.71 44.23
CA GLY A 94 7.87 7.78 43.51
C GLY A 94 6.98 7.01 44.49
N ARG A 95 5.74 6.72 44.10
CA ARG A 95 4.77 5.97 44.94
C ARG A 95 4.68 4.50 44.50
N ASP A 96 5.76 3.75 44.64
CA ASP A 96 5.88 2.31 44.32
C ASP A 96 6.20 1.44 45.57
N ASN A 97 6.43 0.13 45.34
CA ASN A 97 6.88 -0.87 46.33
C ASN A 97 5.88 -1.23 47.45
N ALA A 98 4.63 -1.50 47.11
CA ALA A 98 3.62 -1.91 48.09
C ALA A 98 3.45 -3.45 48.25
N PRO A 99 3.02 -3.98 49.42
CA PRO A 99 2.83 -5.42 49.67
C PRO A 99 1.81 -6.08 48.73
N LEU A 100 2.00 -7.38 48.47
CA LEU A 100 1.21 -8.16 47.50
C LEU A 100 -0.06 -8.78 48.12
N ASP A 101 -1.17 -8.74 47.38
CA ASP A 101 -2.33 -9.65 47.53
C ASP A 101 -2.59 -10.35 46.18
N GLU A 102 -2.88 -11.66 46.14
CA GLU A 102 -2.73 -12.54 44.96
C GLU A 102 -3.96 -12.71 44.06
N GLY A 103 -3.71 -12.81 42.72
CA GLY A 103 -4.70 -13.13 41.69
C GLY A 103 -4.46 -12.40 40.34
N SER A 104 -3.90 -13.11 39.35
CA SER A 104 -3.69 -12.74 37.92
C SER A 104 -3.30 -11.27 37.62
N LYS A 105 -2.00 -10.97 37.70
CA LYS A 105 -1.41 -9.62 37.79
C LYS A 105 -0.64 -9.23 36.53
N LYS A 106 -1.25 -8.45 35.62
CA LYS A 106 -0.65 -7.92 34.37
C LYS A 106 -1.28 -6.58 33.97
N ASN A 107 -0.57 -5.74 33.20
CA ASN A 107 -1.09 -4.44 32.75
C ASN A 107 -2.31 -4.56 31.84
N ARG A 108 -2.33 -5.56 30.94
CA ARG A 108 -3.53 -5.87 30.15
C ARG A 108 -4.76 -6.14 31.01
N ALA A 109 -4.60 -6.82 32.14
CA ALA A 109 -5.68 -7.09 33.10
C ALA A 109 -6.13 -5.82 33.83
N SER A 110 -5.25 -4.82 34.03
CA SER A 110 -5.63 -3.49 34.51
C SER A 110 -6.65 -2.86 33.57
N GLY A 111 -6.35 -2.86 32.27
CA GLY A 111 -7.26 -2.36 31.23
C GLY A 111 -8.60 -3.10 31.18
N GLN A 112 -8.59 -4.42 31.36
CA GLN A 112 -9.81 -5.23 31.40
C GLN A 112 -10.66 -4.96 32.64
N LEU A 113 -10.04 -4.74 33.80
CA LEU A 113 -10.76 -4.46 35.05
C LEU A 113 -11.57 -3.16 34.95
N ILE A 114 -10.96 -2.13 34.36
CA ILE A 114 -11.63 -0.84 34.09
C ILE A 114 -12.41 -0.84 32.75
N LYS A 115 -12.45 -1.99 32.06
CA LYS A 115 -13.14 -2.22 30.79
C LYS A 115 -12.71 -1.31 29.64
N ALA A 116 -11.45 -0.88 29.61
CA ALA A 116 -10.89 -0.11 28.51
C ALA A 116 -10.88 -0.91 27.19
N ASP A 117 -10.84 -2.24 27.27
CA ASP A 117 -10.92 -3.13 26.11
C ASP A 117 -12.26 -3.11 25.38
N SER A 118 -13.32 -2.58 26.00
CA SER A 118 -14.60 -2.32 25.33
C SER A 118 -14.49 -1.35 24.15
N LEU A 119 -13.47 -0.48 24.14
CA LEU A 119 -13.19 0.51 23.10
C LEU A 119 -12.32 -0.03 21.96
N TYR A 120 -11.65 -1.17 22.13
CA TYR A 120 -10.76 -1.73 21.10
C TYR A 120 -11.56 -2.50 20.04
N ALA A 121 -10.93 -2.80 18.91
CA ALA A 121 -11.52 -3.63 17.87
C ALA A 121 -12.10 -4.95 18.46
N GLY A 122 -13.37 -5.22 18.18
CA GLY A 122 -14.10 -6.38 18.72
C GLY A 122 -14.65 -6.20 20.14
N GLY A 123 -14.40 -5.06 20.79
CA GLY A 123 -14.96 -4.70 22.09
C GLY A 123 -16.46 -4.37 22.04
N SER A 124 -17.10 -4.38 23.21
CA SER A 124 -18.55 -4.25 23.36
C SER A 124 -19.16 -2.91 22.91
N VAL A 125 -18.37 -1.84 22.84
CA VAL A 125 -18.84 -0.54 22.32
C VAL A 125 -18.95 -0.57 20.77
N GLY A 126 -18.23 -1.50 20.12
CA GLY A 126 -18.23 -1.70 18.67
C GLY A 126 -17.41 -0.66 17.91
N VAL A 127 -16.32 -0.17 18.49
CA VAL A 127 -15.43 0.86 17.91
C VAL A 127 -13.97 0.38 17.93
N ASN A 128 -13.04 1.20 17.43
CA ASN A 128 -11.61 0.91 17.50
C ASN A 128 -10.82 2.16 17.94
N ILE A 129 -10.88 2.43 19.24
CA ILE A 129 -10.28 3.59 19.91
C ILE A 129 -9.12 3.10 20.78
N THR A 130 -7.90 3.47 20.42
CA THR A 130 -6.66 2.84 20.92
C THR A 130 -5.58 3.85 21.32
N GLY A 131 -5.88 5.15 21.26
CA GLY A 131 -4.96 6.26 21.54
C GLY A 131 -4.35 6.91 20.29
N THR A 132 -4.73 6.49 19.08
CA THR A 132 -4.12 7.00 17.84
C THR A 132 -4.33 8.50 17.70
N GLY A 133 -3.24 9.24 17.45
CA GLY A 133 -3.26 10.70 17.33
C GLY A 133 -3.41 11.44 18.66
N MET A 134 -3.35 10.73 19.79
CA MET A 134 -3.40 11.32 21.12
C MET A 134 -2.01 11.39 21.75
N VAL A 135 -1.77 12.45 22.52
CA VAL A 135 -0.51 12.65 23.27
C VAL A 135 -0.81 12.73 24.76
N ALA A 136 -0.17 11.86 25.53
CA ALA A 136 -0.16 11.91 27.00
C ALA A 136 0.98 12.81 27.49
N GLY A 137 0.71 13.67 28.47
CA GLY A 137 1.75 14.31 29.27
C GLY A 137 2.06 13.45 30.50
N VAL A 138 3.34 13.17 30.76
CA VAL A 138 3.76 12.27 31.85
C VAL A 138 4.85 12.96 32.67
N TRP A 139 4.56 13.31 33.91
CA TRP A 139 5.52 13.92 34.85
C TRP A 139 5.88 12.91 35.92
N GLU A 140 7.16 12.59 36.04
CA GLU A 140 7.67 11.58 36.97
C GLU A 140 8.98 12.05 37.63
N PRO A 141 9.41 11.50 38.78
CA PRO A 141 10.64 11.96 39.44
C PRO A 141 11.91 11.68 38.62
N GLY A 142 11.82 10.82 37.61
CA GLY A 142 12.87 10.44 36.68
C GLY A 142 12.40 10.47 35.23
N MET A 143 13.31 10.19 34.30
CA MET A 143 13.00 10.11 32.87
C MET A 143 12.92 8.65 32.40
N PRO A 144 11.97 8.29 31.52
CA PRO A 144 11.84 6.92 31.04
C PRO A 144 12.96 6.54 30.06
N ARG A 145 13.26 5.25 29.98
CA ARG A 145 14.09 4.67 28.90
C ARG A 145 13.30 4.70 27.59
N ALA A 146 13.39 5.79 26.85
CA ALA A 146 12.66 5.97 25.58
C ALA A 146 12.96 4.90 24.52
N THR A 147 14.12 4.21 24.62
CA THR A 147 14.53 3.12 23.73
C THR A 147 13.86 1.78 24.01
N HIS A 148 13.16 1.64 25.16
CA HIS A 148 12.55 0.38 25.54
C HIS A 148 11.51 -0.08 24.49
N GLU A 149 11.54 -1.37 24.12
CA GLU A 149 10.77 -1.94 22.99
C GLU A 149 9.25 -1.70 23.11
N LEU A 150 8.74 -1.69 24.34
CA LEU A 150 7.34 -1.42 24.64
C LEU A 150 6.89 0.01 24.28
N ILE A 151 7.77 1.02 24.37
CA ILE A 151 7.37 2.44 24.24
C ILE A 151 8.07 3.17 23.10
N THR A 152 9.13 2.62 22.52
CA THR A 152 9.78 3.19 21.33
C THR A 152 8.88 3.04 20.08
N PRO A 153 8.89 3.98 19.12
CA PRO A 153 9.48 5.32 19.16
C PRO A 153 8.50 6.39 19.72
N ARG A 154 7.50 5.98 20.50
CA ARG A 154 6.34 6.80 20.91
C ARG A 154 6.52 7.51 22.25
N SER A 155 7.66 7.34 22.91
CA SER A 155 8.04 8.05 24.13
C SER A 155 9.09 9.10 23.80
N THR A 156 8.80 10.36 24.14
CA THR A 156 9.70 11.50 23.91
C THR A 156 9.95 12.24 25.22
N ALA A 157 11.14 12.80 25.38
CA ALA A 157 11.43 13.72 26.47
C ALA A 157 11.14 15.16 26.01
N ALA A 158 10.51 15.95 26.87
CA ALA A 158 10.39 17.38 26.65
C ALA A 158 11.78 18.06 26.65
N PRO A 159 11.89 19.31 26.17
CA PRO A 159 13.12 20.10 26.32
C PRO A 159 13.46 20.37 27.78
N SER A 160 14.76 20.57 28.07
CA SER A 160 15.27 21.04 29.38
C SER A 160 15.01 20.11 30.58
N GLN A 161 14.81 18.81 30.33
CA GLN A 161 14.60 17.80 31.36
C GLN A 161 15.93 17.25 31.90
N ILE A 162 15.92 16.64 33.09
CA ILE A 162 17.08 15.92 33.61
C ILE A 162 17.54 14.80 32.66
N ALA A 163 18.82 14.46 32.73
CA ALA A 163 19.36 13.33 31.97
C ALA A 163 18.80 12.00 32.47
N PHE A 164 18.50 11.09 31.55
CA PHE A 164 18.18 9.70 31.88
C PHE A 164 19.31 9.08 32.72
N THR A 165 18.94 8.51 33.87
CA THR A 165 19.83 7.75 34.75
C THR A 165 19.17 6.41 35.06
N MET A 166 19.80 5.31 34.64
CA MET A 166 19.24 3.97 34.78
C MET A 166 18.98 3.58 36.25
N GLY A 167 17.84 2.94 36.49
CA GLY A 167 17.42 2.46 37.81
C GLY A 167 16.63 3.51 38.62
N GLY A 168 15.99 3.07 39.71
CA GLY A 168 15.29 3.95 40.65
C GLY A 168 14.16 4.74 39.97
N ASP A 169 14.26 6.08 39.99
CA ASP A 169 13.22 6.96 39.43
C ASP A 169 13.00 6.74 37.92
N ALA A 170 14.03 6.30 37.18
CA ALA A 170 13.86 5.96 35.77
C ALA A 170 13.09 4.64 35.57
N ASP A 171 13.23 3.65 36.47
CA ASP A 171 12.41 2.43 36.42
C ASP A 171 10.94 2.78 36.62
N HIS A 172 10.67 3.63 37.60
CA HIS A 172 9.33 4.16 37.88
C HIS A 172 8.75 4.90 36.67
N ALA A 173 9.48 5.89 36.12
CA ALA A 173 9.03 6.65 34.95
C ALA A 173 8.81 5.78 33.71
N THR A 174 9.71 4.83 33.45
CA THR A 174 9.60 3.88 32.33
C THR A 174 8.35 3.01 32.47
N HIS A 175 8.07 2.56 33.69
CA HIS A 175 6.92 1.71 34.00
C HIS A 175 5.60 2.45 33.83
N VAL A 176 5.49 3.66 34.40
CA VAL A 176 4.32 4.53 34.27
C VAL A 176 4.02 4.83 32.80
N THR A 177 5.05 5.23 32.04
CA THR A 177 4.94 5.51 30.61
C THR A 177 4.47 4.27 29.84
N GLY A 178 5.06 3.11 30.12
CA GLY A 178 4.65 1.83 29.54
C GLY A 178 3.22 1.42 29.91
N THR A 179 2.76 1.75 31.11
CA THR A 179 1.39 1.47 31.56
C THR A 179 0.38 2.25 30.73
N MET A 180 0.69 3.51 30.40
CA MET A 180 -0.18 4.34 29.56
C MET A 180 -0.13 3.96 28.09
N ILE A 181 1.07 3.96 27.48
CA ILE A 181 1.23 3.93 26.02
C ILE A 181 1.92 2.67 25.49
N GLY A 182 2.23 1.69 26.34
CA GLY A 182 2.94 0.49 25.93
C GLY A 182 2.29 -0.22 24.74
N GLY A 183 3.07 -0.48 23.70
CA GLY A 183 2.61 -1.09 22.45
C GLY A 183 2.38 -2.60 22.58
N GLU A 184 2.02 -3.22 21.47
CA GLU A 184 1.94 -4.67 21.38
C GLU A 184 3.32 -5.25 21.08
N VAL A 185 3.88 -5.98 22.05
CA VAL A 185 5.12 -6.73 21.90
C VAL A 185 4.77 -8.22 21.94
N PRO A 186 4.95 -8.98 20.84
CA PRO A 186 4.50 -10.37 20.78
C PRO A 186 5.08 -11.30 21.85
N SER A 187 6.31 -11.06 22.30
CA SER A 187 6.95 -11.79 23.39
C SER A 187 6.42 -11.38 24.78
N GLN A 188 5.75 -10.24 24.90
CA GLN A 188 5.26 -9.66 26.16
C GLN A 188 3.84 -9.07 26.02
N PRO A 189 2.84 -9.85 25.56
CA PRO A 189 1.50 -9.35 25.24
C PRO A 189 0.70 -8.87 26.46
N GLN A 190 1.18 -9.21 27.66
CA GLN A 190 0.56 -8.87 28.93
C GLN A 190 0.97 -7.49 29.46
N ALA A 191 2.05 -6.91 28.92
CA ALA A 191 2.57 -5.60 29.30
C ALA A 191 1.99 -4.44 28.49
N ARG A 192 1.20 -4.73 27.44
CA ARG A 192 0.55 -3.73 26.59
C ARG A 192 -0.19 -2.70 27.44
N GLY A 193 0.08 -1.43 27.16
CA GLY A 193 -0.55 -0.27 27.77
C GLY A 193 -2.03 -0.13 27.42
N ILE A 194 -2.67 0.83 28.08
CA ILE A 194 -4.10 1.11 27.88
C ILE A 194 -4.32 1.88 26.57
N ALA A 195 -3.67 3.02 26.39
CA ALA A 195 -3.68 3.80 25.14
C ALA A 195 -2.52 3.37 24.24
N TYR A 196 -2.49 2.09 23.85
CA TYR A 196 -1.34 1.41 23.24
C TYR A 196 -0.90 1.89 21.85
N THR A 197 -1.60 2.87 21.25
CA THR A 197 -1.15 3.57 20.03
C THR A 197 -0.92 5.07 20.23
N ALA A 198 -1.13 5.60 21.44
CA ALA A 198 -0.83 6.98 21.79
C ALA A 198 0.68 7.22 21.87
N THR A 199 1.08 8.48 21.90
CA THR A 199 2.45 8.91 22.21
C THR A 199 2.49 9.60 23.57
N ALA A 200 3.68 9.71 24.16
CA ALA A 200 3.90 10.37 25.43
C ALA A 200 5.00 11.43 25.30
N THR A 201 4.74 12.59 25.89
CA THR A 201 5.76 13.61 26.19
C THR A 201 6.06 13.51 27.68
N ASN A 202 7.30 13.21 28.02
CA ASN A 202 7.74 12.94 29.38
C ASN A 202 8.53 14.12 29.93
N TYR A 203 8.31 14.39 31.19
CA TYR A 203 8.87 15.47 31.96
C TYR A 203 9.34 14.91 33.31
N ASP A 204 10.35 15.56 33.89
CA ASP A 204 10.66 15.37 35.29
C ASP A 204 9.76 16.25 36.18
N SER A 205 9.52 15.83 37.42
CA SER A 205 8.52 16.44 38.29
C SER A 205 8.92 17.78 38.93
N ALA A 206 10.07 18.36 38.57
CA ALA A 206 10.62 19.52 39.28
C ALA A 206 9.96 20.86 38.92
N ASN A 207 9.51 21.06 37.67
CA ASN A 207 8.91 22.32 37.19
C ASN A 207 7.50 22.09 36.60
N ASP A 208 6.76 21.16 37.22
CA ASP A 208 5.48 20.64 36.73
C ASP A 208 4.45 21.72 36.42
N LEU A 209 4.23 22.71 37.30
CA LEU A 209 3.24 23.78 37.09
C LEU A 209 3.50 24.58 35.81
N THR A 210 4.76 24.97 35.56
CA THR A 210 5.11 25.76 34.36
C THR A 210 4.95 24.92 33.09
N GLU A 211 5.42 23.68 33.16
CA GLU A 211 5.42 22.76 32.02
C GLU A 211 4.01 22.30 31.67
N MET A 212 3.16 22.03 32.66
CA MET A 212 1.75 21.72 32.46
C MET A 212 1.00 22.88 31.83
N ALA A 213 1.25 24.12 32.26
CA ALA A 213 0.65 25.29 31.63
C ALA A 213 1.05 25.38 30.14
N THR A 214 2.32 25.09 29.84
CA THR A 214 2.83 25.05 28.47
C THR A 214 2.23 23.89 27.66
N PHE A 215 2.08 22.72 28.27
CA PHE A 215 1.45 21.55 27.67
C PHE A 215 -0.02 21.81 27.34
N ALA A 216 -0.77 22.46 28.25
CA ALA A 216 -2.14 22.89 28.00
C ALA A 216 -2.22 23.86 26.81
N LEU A 217 -1.34 24.87 26.75
CA LEU A 217 -1.24 25.78 25.60
C LEU A 217 -0.93 25.06 24.28
N GLY A 218 -0.15 23.98 24.34
CA GLY A 218 0.14 23.06 23.22
C GLY A 218 -1.02 22.13 22.83
N GLY A 219 -2.17 22.25 23.47
CA GLY A 219 -3.37 21.43 23.24
C GLY A 219 -3.44 20.14 24.07
N GLY A 220 -2.65 20.02 25.13
CA GLY A 220 -2.68 18.89 26.05
C GLY A 220 -4.05 18.71 26.72
N LEU A 221 -4.54 17.47 26.77
CA LEU A 221 -5.86 17.13 27.30
C LEU A 221 -5.80 16.33 28.61
N VAL A 222 -4.82 15.44 28.74
CA VAL A 222 -4.66 14.56 29.90
C VAL A 222 -3.19 14.47 30.27
N SER A 223 -2.92 14.56 31.57
CA SER A 223 -1.59 14.34 32.14
C SER A 223 -1.60 13.33 33.29
N ASN A 224 -0.50 12.61 33.49
CA ASN A 224 -0.26 11.71 34.61
C ASN A 224 0.80 12.27 35.55
N HIS A 225 0.55 12.17 36.86
CA HIS A 225 1.45 12.58 37.93
C HIS A 225 1.49 11.51 39.03
N SER A 226 2.43 10.57 38.92
CA SER A 226 2.54 9.43 39.84
C SER A 226 3.56 9.64 40.99
N TYR A 227 3.73 10.89 41.42
CA TYR A 227 4.62 11.33 42.51
C TYR A 227 3.88 12.13 43.59
N GLY A 228 4.61 12.58 44.61
CA GLY A 228 4.11 13.56 45.58
C GLY A 228 5.03 13.72 46.78
N ASP A 229 4.60 14.56 47.72
CA ASP A 229 5.30 14.79 48.98
C ASP A 229 5.30 13.51 49.84
N PRO A 230 6.45 13.10 50.41
CA PRO A 230 6.51 11.94 51.28
C PRO A 230 5.71 12.20 52.56
N ASN A 231 4.84 11.25 52.86
CA ASN A 231 4.13 11.18 54.12
C ASN A 231 4.99 10.39 55.12
N THR A 232 5.45 11.07 56.17
CA THR A 232 6.36 10.54 57.18
C THR A 232 5.88 10.92 58.58
N GLN A 233 6.36 10.20 59.60
CA GLN A 233 6.11 10.52 61.00
C GLN A 233 6.58 11.94 61.41
N THR A 234 7.49 12.55 60.64
CA THR A 234 8.09 13.87 60.92
C THR A 234 7.42 15.02 60.16
N THR A 235 6.52 14.73 59.22
CA THR A 235 5.76 15.79 58.55
C THR A 235 4.74 16.38 59.53
N ASP A 236 4.65 17.70 59.57
CA ASP A 236 3.68 18.42 60.41
C ASP A 236 2.24 17.95 60.16
N LEU A 237 1.51 17.66 61.24
CA LEU A 237 0.16 17.08 61.18
C LEU A 237 -0.85 17.94 60.40
N TRP A 238 -0.68 19.27 60.42
CA TRP A 238 -1.59 20.20 59.74
C TRP A 238 -1.51 20.15 58.22
N ARG A 239 -0.44 19.56 57.65
CA ARG A 239 -0.22 19.50 56.19
C ARG A 239 -0.98 18.36 55.52
N TYR A 240 -1.36 17.34 56.28
CA TYR A 240 -2.16 16.25 55.75
C TYR A 240 -3.59 16.71 55.51
N GLY A 241 -4.14 16.41 54.34
CA GLY A 241 -5.49 16.86 53.97
C GLY A 241 -5.59 18.33 53.54
N ALA A 242 -4.52 19.08 53.76
CA ALA A 242 -4.51 20.52 53.64
C ALA A 242 -4.65 21.00 52.21
N TYR A 243 -5.37 22.11 52.05
CA TYR A 243 -5.34 22.90 50.84
C TYR A 243 -4.19 23.93 50.91
N GLU A 244 -2.96 23.43 50.80
CA GLU A 244 -1.73 24.24 50.93
C GLU A 244 -1.37 25.00 49.64
N GLU A 245 -0.29 25.79 49.66
CA GLU A 245 0.16 26.63 48.53
C GLU A 245 0.23 25.85 47.22
N ASP A 246 0.81 24.65 47.24
CA ASP A 246 0.95 23.81 46.05
C ASP A 246 -0.42 23.42 45.49
N THR A 247 -1.31 22.91 46.34
CA THR A 247 -2.69 22.54 46.00
C THR A 247 -3.46 23.70 45.36
N LYS A 248 -3.28 24.91 45.91
CA LYS A 248 -3.86 26.16 45.40
C LYS A 248 -3.32 26.53 44.02
N ASN A 249 -2.01 26.40 43.80
CA ASN A 249 -1.38 26.70 42.51
C ASN A 249 -1.85 25.75 41.40
N TRP A 250 -2.05 24.47 41.72
CA TRP A 250 -2.65 23.50 40.80
C TRP A 250 -4.06 23.92 40.37
N ASP A 251 -4.93 24.32 41.30
CA ASP A 251 -6.26 24.80 40.93
C ASP A 251 -6.22 26.11 40.13
N ALA A 252 -5.27 27.02 40.44
CA ALA A 252 -5.06 28.26 39.70
C ALA A 252 -4.57 28.02 38.25
N LEU A 253 -3.81 26.96 38.01
CA LEU A 253 -3.46 26.51 36.65
C LEU A 253 -4.69 25.97 35.93
N LEU A 254 -5.42 25.07 36.58
CA LEU A 254 -6.48 24.29 35.95
C LEU A 254 -7.74 25.11 35.66
N LYS A 255 -8.05 26.14 36.47
CA LYS A 255 -9.14 27.07 36.15
C LYS A 255 -8.91 27.80 34.82
N ASN A 256 -7.65 28.02 34.44
CA ASN A 256 -7.24 28.66 33.19
C ASN A 256 -6.99 27.66 32.05
N SER A 257 -6.99 26.35 32.35
CA SER A 257 -6.74 25.25 31.42
C SER A 257 -7.94 24.30 31.35
N PRO A 258 -9.15 24.75 30.95
CA PRO A 258 -10.42 24.02 31.12
C PRO A 258 -10.53 22.69 30.38
N TYR A 259 -9.58 22.35 29.51
CA TYR A 259 -9.53 21.08 28.79
C TYR A 259 -8.50 20.09 29.34
N LEU A 260 -7.56 20.53 30.17
CA LEU A 260 -6.54 19.67 30.78
C LEU A 260 -7.10 19.05 32.05
N LEU A 261 -7.17 17.71 32.10
CA LEU A 261 -7.44 16.96 33.33
C LEU A 261 -6.19 16.19 33.76
N PRO A 262 -5.50 16.63 34.83
CA PRO A 262 -4.43 15.86 35.44
C PRO A 262 -4.97 14.73 36.29
N PHE A 263 -4.32 13.57 36.20
CA PHE A 263 -4.54 12.41 37.04
C PHE A 263 -3.38 12.30 38.02
N VAL A 264 -3.69 12.30 39.32
CA VAL A 264 -2.69 12.37 40.39
C VAL A 264 -2.82 11.15 41.30
N ALA A 265 -1.70 10.51 41.63
CA ALA A 265 -1.70 9.37 42.54
C ALA A 265 -2.13 9.76 43.96
N ALA A 266 -3.02 8.95 44.56
CA ALA A 266 -3.53 9.20 45.90
C ALA A 266 -2.44 9.11 46.99
N GLY A 267 -1.55 8.12 46.88
CA GLY A 267 -0.54 7.82 47.91
C GLY A 267 -0.55 6.38 48.38
N ASN A 268 0.55 5.96 49.00
CA ASN A 268 0.84 4.57 49.39
C ASN A 268 1.18 4.41 50.88
N GLU A 269 0.78 5.36 51.71
CA GLU A 269 1.27 5.51 53.07
C GLU A 269 0.24 5.10 54.13
N GLN A 270 -0.89 4.51 53.71
CA GLN A 270 -2.02 4.18 54.59
C GLN A 270 -1.69 3.23 55.77
N GLN A 271 -0.83 2.22 55.58
CA GLN A 271 -0.44 1.28 56.64
C GLN A 271 1.08 1.05 56.81
N ALA A 272 1.92 1.55 55.91
CA ALA A 272 3.36 1.19 55.91
C ALA A 272 4.29 2.26 56.48
N ASN A 273 4.01 3.56 56.30
CA ASN A 273 4.90 4.67 56.67
C ASN A 273 4.20 6.01 56.94
N GLY A 274 2.87 6.07 56.85
CA GLY A 274 2.13 7.30 57.02
C GLY A 274 2.05 7.76 58.47
N ASN A 275 1.60 8.99 58.67
CA ASN A 275 1.48 9.56 60.01
C ASN A 275 0.47 8.77 60.87
N SER A 276 0.96 8.03 61.87
CA SER A 276 0.14 7.23 62.77
C SER A 276 -0.88 8.05 63.56
N GLY A 277 -0.64 9.35 63.74
CA GLY A 277 -1.57 10.28 64.39
C GLY A 277 -2.86 10.53 63.61
N LYS A 278 -2.91 10.16 62.32
CA LYS A 278 -4.08 10.34 61.45
C LYS A 278 -4.92 9.06 61.28
N GLY A 279 -4.49 7.93 61.87
CA GLY A 279 -5.27 6.69 61.92
C GLY A 279 -5.58 6.06 60.54
N GLY A 280 -4.78 6.37 59.51
CA GLY A 280 -4.95 5.85 58.15
C GLY A 280 -5.98 6.61 57.29
N PHE A 281 -6.56 7.69 57.80
CA PHE A 281 -7.40 8.63 57.07
C PHE A 281 -6.67 9.95 56.92
N ASP A 282 -7.11 10.77 55.97
CA ASP A 282 -6.62 12.14 55.81
C ASP A 282 -5.09 12.22 55.73
N ILE A 283 -4.54 11.57 54.70
CA ILE A 283 -3.09 11.39 54.51
C ILE A 283 -2.62 11.83 53.12
N PHE A 284 -3.43 12.66 52.46
CA PHE A 284 -3.11 13.29 51.17
C PHE A 284 -2.25 14.54 51.38
N THR A 285 -1.46 14.91 50.37
CA THR A 285 -0.50 16.02 50.41
C THR A 285 -0.36 16.67 49.03
N GLY A 286 -0.03 17.97 48.98
CA GLY A 286 0.22 18.70 47.73
C GLY A 286 -0.87 18.54 46.66
N ALA A 287 -0.46 18.23 45.44
CA ALA A 287 -1.34 18.09 44.28
C ALA A 287 -2.48 17.06 44.44
N SER A 288 -2.30 15.99 45.23
CA SER A 288 -3.35 14.95 45.35
C SER A 288 -4.57 15.43 46.15
N ALA A 289 -4.42 16.52 46.90
CA ALA A 289 -5.48 17.23 47.59
C ALA A 289 -6.17 18.31 46.71
N ALA A 290 -5.76 18.53 45.45
CA ALA A 290 -6.35 19.60 44.62
C ALA A 290 -7.80 19.30 44.21
N LYS A 291 -8.62 20.35 44.04
CA LYS A 291 -10.05 20.20 43.71
C LYS A 291 -10.24 19.78 42.25
N ASN A 292 -9.42 20.35 41.37
CA ASN A 292 -9.60 20.28 39.93
C ASN A 292 -8.88 19.10 39.25
N VAL A 293 -8.12 18.31 39.99
CA VAL A 293 -7.46 17.07 39.50
C VAL A 293 -8.38 15.85 39.65
N MET A 294 -8.08 14.77 38.93
CA MET A 294 -8.60 13.43 39.20
C MET A 294 -7.60 12.68 40.08
N THR A 295 -7.88 12.54 41.37
CA THR A 295 -7.03 11.77 42.28
C THR A 295 -7.41 10.30 42.24
N VAL A 296 -6.44 9.41 42.03
CA VAL A 296 -6.68 7.98 41.76
C VAL A 296 -6.10 7.10 42.87
N GLY A 297 -6.96 6.31 43.51
CA GLY A 297 -6.59 5.26 44.45
C GLY A 297 -6.31 3.92 43.78
N ALA A 298 -5.89 2.93 44.57
CA ALA A 298 -5.50 1.61 44.05
C ALA A 298 -6.32 0.46 44.65
N VAL A 299 -6.91 -0.34 43.77
CA VAL A 299 -7.46 -1.67 44.09
C VAL A 299 -6.57 -2.79 43.55
N ASP A 300 -6.77 -4.00 44.05
CA ASP A 300 -6.16 -5.20 43.50
C ASP A 300 -6.93 -5.76 42.28
N GLY A 301 -6.57 -6.96 41.82
CA GLY A 301 -7.26 -7.62 40.71
C GLY A 301 -8.67 -8.13 41.02
N LEU A 302 -9.05 -8.20 42.31
CA LEU A 302 -10.34 -8.64 42.81
C LEU A 302 -11.24 -7.45 43.20
N LYS A 303 -10.82 -6.21 42.86
CA LYS A 303 -11.46 -4.95 43.23
C LYS A 303 -11.44 -4.66 44.74
N ALA A 304 -10.62 -5.37 45.52
CA ALA A 304 -10.44 -5.08 46.93
C ALA A 304 -9.56 -3.86 47.12
N MET A 305 -9.88 -3.04 48.12
CA MET A 305 -9.05 -1.90 48.51
C MET A 305 -7.68 -2.40 48.95
N THR A 306 -6.62 -1.80 48.41
CA THR A 306 -5.26 -2.16 48.80
C THR A 306 -4.90 -1.58 50.17
N SER A 307 -4.02 -2.26 50.91
CA SER A 307 -3.56 -1.82 52.24
C SER A 307 -2.68 -0.57 52.22
N TYR A 308 -2.25 -0.11 51.04
CA TYR A 308 -1.35 1.03 50.92
C TYR A 308 -2.06 2.30 50.43
N SER A 309 -3.14 2.19 49.63
CA SER A 309 -3.79 3.35 49.03
C SER A 309 -4.28 4.34 50.09
N ASN A 310 -3.88 5.61 49.98
CA ASN A 310 -4.30 6.65 50.92
C ASN A 310 -5.82 6.87 50.88
N TRP A 311 -6.41 7.12 52.06
CA TRP A 311 -7.85 7.37 52.25
C TRP A 311 -8.10 8.78 52.74
N GLY A 312 -9.19 9.38 52.28
CA GLY A 312 -9.60 10.73 52.68
C GLY A 312 -10.30 10.70 54.04
N PRO A 313 -11.22 11.64 54.32
CA PRO A 313 -11.50 12.84 53.53
C PRO A 313 -10.34 13.84 53.62
N MET A 314 -10.45 14.97 52.93
CA MET A 314 -9.60 16.15 53.19
C MET A 314 -10.11 16.88 54.44
N ASP A 315 -9.32 17.80 54.98
CA ASP A 315 -9.67 18.65 56.13
C ASP A 315 -11.04 19.34 56.00
N ASP A 316 -11.32 19.87 54.80
CA ASP A 316 -12.55 20.59 54.50
C ASP A 316 -13.73 19.68 54.08
N GLY A 317 -13.62 18.38 54.33
CA GLY A 317 -14.65 17.37 54.08
C GLY A 317 -14.75 16.91 52.62
N ARG A 318 -13.82 17.34 51.75
CA ARG A 318 -13.75 16.85 50.37
C ARG A 318 -13.43 15.36 50.33
N LEU A 319 -14.06 14.66 49.39
CA LEU A 319 -13.83 13.25 49.13
C LEU A 319 -12.57 13.08 48.27
N LYS A 320 -11.63 12.28 48.76
CA LYS A 320 -10.52 11.74 47.98
C LYS A 320 -10.26 10.28 48.41
N PRO A 321 -9.78 9.41 47.51
CA PRO A 321 -9.57 9.66 46.08
C PRO A 321 -10.88 9.96 45.34
N ASP A 322 -10.81 10.47 44.10
CA ASP A 322 -12.01 10.65 43.28
C ASP A 322 -12.48 9.31 42.72
N LEU A 323 -11.56 8.46 42.26
CA LEU A 323 -11.83 7.13 41.69
C LEU A 323 -10.72 6.15 42.07
N VAL A 324 -10.97 4.87 41.83
CA VAL A 324 -9.93 3.83 41.90
C VAL A 324 -9.74 3.11 40.58
N ALA A 325 -8.53 2.58 40.39
CA ALA A 325 -8.19 1.64 39.32
C ALA A 325 -7.21 0.59 39.87
N LYS A 326 -6.91 -0.44 39.07
CA LYS A 326 -5.99 -1.50 39.48
C LYS A 326 -4.57 -0.94 39.66
N GLY A 327 -4.00 -1.05 40.85
CA GLY A 327 -2.64 -0.57 41.16
C GLY A 327 -1.63 -1.66 41.54
N THR A 328 -2.08 -2.89 41.76
CA THR A 328 -1.22 -3.99 42.26
C THR A 328 -0.73 -4.89 41.12
N GLY A 329 0.57 -5.19 41.07
CA GLY A 329 1.13 -6.19 40.15
C GLY A 329 1.00 -5.83 38.67
N ILE A 330 1.33 -4.60 38.30
CA ILE A 330 1.20 -4.10 36.93
C ILE A 330 2.48 -4.45 36.14
N ASP A 331 2.39 -5.30 35.14
CA ASP A 331 3.55 -5.68 34.33
C ASP A 331 3.81 -4.64 33.23
N SER A 332 4.91 -3.90 33.32
CA SER A 332 5.25 -2.84 32.36
C SER A 332 6.78 -2.74 32.19
N ALA A 333 7.20 -1.84 31.32
CA ALA A 333 8.60 -1.60 30.98
C ALA A 333 9.44 -1.14 32.19
N GLN A 334 10.69 -1.55 32.24
CA GLN A 334 11.70 -1.11 33.21
C GLN A 334 12.90 -0.47 32.51
N SER A 335 13.63 0.37 33.24
CA SER A 335 14.75 1.13 32.68
C SER A 335 16.08 0.36 32.65
N THR A 336 16.13 -0.89 33.12
CA THR A 336 17.39 -1.66 33.22
C THR A 336 17.89 -2.22 31.89
N SER A 337 17.01 -2.45 30.91
CA SER A 337 17.38 -2.79 29.51
C SER A 337 16.23 -2.45 28.55
N ASP A 338 16.43 -2.55 27.24
CA ASP A 338 15.37 -2.27 26.26
C ASP A 338 14.27 -3.35 26.21
N THR A 339 14.47 -4.49 26.89
CA THR A 339 13.53 -5.63 26.97
C THR A 339 13.24 -6.03 28.42
N ALA A 340 13.40 -5.10 29.38
CA ALA A 340 13.23 -5.38 30.81
C ALA A 340 11.79 -5.09 31.25
N TYR A 341 11.16 -6.05 31.94
CA TYR A 341 9.78 -5.92 32.40
C TYR A 341 9.69 -6.18 33.90
N SER A 342 8.80 -5.44 34.58
CA SER A 342 8.66 -5.51 36.04
C SER A 342 8.03 -6.81 36.54
N GLY A 343 7.34 -7.55 35.67
CA GLY A 343 6.54 -8.69 36.08
C GLY A 343 5.42 -8.24 37.01
N SER A 344 5.16 -9.02 38.06
CA SER A 344 4.00 -8.83 38.96
C SER A 344 4.37 -8.74 40.44
N GLY A 345 5.62 -8.36 40.74
CA GLY A 345 6.16 -8.26 42.11
C GLY A 345 5.78 -6.98 42.86
N ALA A 346 6.26 -6.81 44.08
CA ALA A 346 5.95 -5.66 44.94
C ALA A 346 6.38 -4.32 44.31
N SER A 347 7.49 -4.30 43.56
CA SER A 347 7.96 -3.14 42.80
C SER A 347 7.03 -2.70 41.66
N SER A 348 6.03 -3.51 41.32
CA SER A 348 4.98 -3.21 40.35
C SER A 348 3.61 -2.90 41.01
N SER A 349 3.61 -2.54 42.29
CA SER A 349 2.39 -2.23 43.05
C SER A 349 2.45 -0.82 43.68
N GLY A 350 1.38 -0.05 43.51
CA GLY A 350 1.28 1.32 43.99
C GLY A 350 0.18 2.12 43.28
N THR A 351 -0.28 3.20 43.90
CA THR A 351 -1.16 4.19 43.24
C THR A 351 -0.48 4.84 42.03
N SER A 352 0.86 4.82 41.96
CA SER A 352 1.61 5.19 40.76
C SER A 352 1.25 4.38 39.51
N TYR A 353 0.65 3.20 39.65
CA TYR A 353 0.30 2.33 38.52
C TYR A 353 -1.20 2.26 38.23
N SER A 354 -2.05 2.65 39.19
CA SER A 354 -3.49 2.84 38.94
C SER A 354 -3.77 4.18 38.24
N THR A 355 -3.05 5.24 38.60
CA THR A 355 -3.16 6.57 37.98
C THR A 355 -2.92 6.57 36.46
N PRO A 356 -1.83 5.99 35.92
CA PRO A 356 -1.61 5.97 34.47
C PRO A 356 -2.66 5.14 33.73
N ALA A 357 -3.21 4.09 34.34
CA ALA A 357 -4.31 3.34 33.74
C ALA A 357 -5.56 4.22 33.60
N ALA A 358 -5.93 4.95 34.65
CA ALA A 358 -7.06 5.88 34.63
C ALA A 358 -6.83 7.06 33.67
N ALA A 359 -5.62 7.63 33.65
CA ALA A 359 -5.23 8.72 32.76
C ALA A 359 -5.33 8.29 31.29
N ALA A 360 -4.75 7.14 30.94
CA ALA A 360 -4.83 6.60 29.59
C ALA A 360 -6.27 6.29 29.17
N SER A 361 -7.12 5.81 30.09
CA SER A 361 -8.55 5.68 29.83
C SER A 361 -9.24 7.02 29.57
N GLY A 362 -8.90 8.07 30.32
CA GLY A 362 -9.37 9.43 30.04
C GLY A 362 -8.97 9.91 28.64
N LEU A 363 -7.76 9.59 28.20
CA LEU A 363 -7.25 9.90 26.86
C LEU A 363 -8.03 9.14 25.76
N LEU A 364 -8.36 7.86 25.97
CA LEU A 364 -9.20 7.09 25.06
C LEU A 364 -10.61 7.67 24.96
N LEU A 365 -11.21 8.10 26.06
CA LEU A 365 -12.54 8.72 26.07
C LEU A 365 -12.54 10.06 25.32
N GLN A 366 -11.47 10.86 25.43
CA GLN A 366 -11.30 12.08 24.63
C GLN A 366 -11.19 11.77 23.13
N GLN A 367 -10.38 10.76 22.75
CA GLN A 367 -10.29 10.32 21.36
C GLN A 367 -11.66 9.90 20.82
N TYR A 368 -12.40 9.10 21.59
CA TYR A 368 -13.71 8.60 21.16
C TYR A 368 -14.71 9.74 20.99
N TYR A 369 -14.78 10.66 21.96
CA TYR A 369 -15.66 11.81 21.89
C TYR A 369 -15.37 12.69 20.66
N ASN A 370 -14.10 12.98 20.39
CA ASN A 370 -13.69 13.74 19.20
C ASN A 370 -14.03 13.00 17.90
N SER A 371 -13.86 11.68 17.84
CA SER A 371 -14.23 10.90 16.65
C SER A 371 -15.71 11.00 16.26
N LEU A 372 -16.60 11.21 17.23
CA LEU A 372 -18.04 11.33 17.02
C LEU A 372 -18.50 12.77 16.79
N TYR A 373 -17.82 13.74 17.40
CA TYR A 373 -18.35 15.11 17.51
C TYR A 373 -17.40 16.20 17.00
N GLY A 374 -16.17 15.87 16.61
CA GLY A 374 -15.17 16.82 16.11
C GLY A 374 -14.66 17.82 17.17
N THR A 375 -14.95 17.59 18.45
CA THR A 375 -14.53 18.44 19.57
C THR A 375 -14.04 17.59 20.73
N TYR A 376 -13.30 18.17 21.68
CA TYR A 376 -12.92 17.49 22.93
C TYR A 376 -13.80 17.93 24.10
N MET A 377 -13.92 17.07 25.11
CA MET A 377 -14.60 17.37 26.36
C MET A 377 -13.76 18.32 27.21
N ARG A 378 -14.41 19.22 27.97
CA ARG A 378 -13.75 19.90 29.10
C ARG A 378 -13.27 18.89 30.14
N ALA A 379 -12.29 19.29 30.94
CA ALA A 379 -11.77 18.52 32.07
C ALA A 379 -12.89 18.15 33.07
N SER A 380 -13.78 19.10 33.38
CA SER A 380 -14.96 18.87 34.22
C SER A 380 -15.95 17.88 33.61
N THR A 381 -16.07 17.84 32.27
CA THR A 381 -16.95 16.90 31.56
C THR A 381 -16.39 15.50 31.58
N LEU A 382 -15.09 15.34 31.32
CA LEU A 382 -14.40 14.05 31.43
C LEU A 382 -14.46 13.53 32.88
N LYS A 383 -14.24 14.40 33.88
CA LYS A 383 -14.34 14.07 35.29
C LYS A 383 -15.77 13.64 35.69
N ALA A 384 -16.79 14.41 35.30
CA ALA A 384 -18.20 14.06 35.53
C ALA A 384 -18.61 12.74 34.87
N LEU A 385 -18.11 12.48 33.66
CA LEU A 385 -18.38 11.25 32.93
C LEU A 385 -17.78 10.04 33.66
N MET A 386 -16.49 10.10 34.01
CA MET A 386 -15.80 8.98 34.66
C MET A 386 -16.38 8.68 36.05
N ILE A 387 -16.73 9.72 36.83
CA ILE A 387 -17.40 9.57 38.13
C ILE A 387 -18.83 9.05 37.97
N GLY A 388 -19.61 9.64 37.06
CA GLY A 388 -21.02 9.31 36.87
C GLY A 388 -21.28 7.92 36.30
N THR A 389 -20.24 7.23 35.83
CA THR A 389 -20.33 5.87 35.30
C THR A 389 -19.48 4.85 36.05
N ALA A 390 -18.82 5.24 37.14
CA ALA A 390 -18.02 4.35 37.96
C ALA A 390 -18.86 3.22 38.58
N GLU A 391 -18.22 2.08 38.81
CA GLU A 391 -18.80 0.98 39.58
C GLU A 391 -18.61 1.26 41.07
N ASP A 392 -19.72 1.46 41.78
CA ASP A 392 -19.74 1.67 43.23
C ASP A 392 -19.17 0.45 43.96
N LEU A 393 -18.24 0.68 44.88
CA LEU A 393 -17.53 -0.34 45.66
C LEU A 393 -17.47 0.08 47.12
N GLY A 394 -17.43 -0.90 48.02
CA GLY A 394 -17.37 -0.62 49.46
C GLY A 394 -18.76 -0.33 50.02
N ASN A 395 -18.89 0.81 50.70
CA ASN A 395 -20.18 1.22 51.27
C ASN A 395 -21.07 1.78 50.14
N PRO A 396 -22.42 1.66 50.23
CA PRO A 396 -23.28 2.26 49.20
C PRO A 396 -23.08 3.77 49.08
N GLY A 397 -22.84 4.24 47.86
CA GLY A 397 -22.51 5.63 47.57
C GLY A 397 -21.04 5.96 47.81
N PRO A 398 -20.63 7.23 47.66
CA PRO A 398 -19.22 7.60 47.77
C PRO A 398 -18.64 7.29 49.14
N ASP A 399 -17.39 6.81 49.18
CA ASP A 399 -16.65 6.64 50.43
C ASP A 399 -15.19 7.09 50.32
N VAL A 400 -14.56 7.33 51.46
CA VAL A 400 -13.21 7.93 51.53
C VAL A 400 -12.09 6.97 51.11
N LYS A 401 -12.43 5.71 50.79
CA LYS A 401 -11.47 4.69 50.34
C LYS A 401 -11.54 4.53 48.83
N PHE A 402 -12.73 4.27 48.31
CA PHE A 402 -12.99 4.00 46.89
C PHE A 402 -13.34 5.26 46.09
N GLY A 403 -13.57 6.39 46.77
CA GLY A 403 -14.05 7.61 46.14
C GLY A 403 -15.47 7.42 45.61
N TRP A 404 -15.67 7.72 44.34
CA TRP A 404 -16.90 7.42 43.61
C TRP A 404 -16.95 6.01 43.02
N GLY A 405 -15.90 5.20 43.22
CA GLY A 405 -15.85 3.81 42.79
C GLY A 405 -14.76 3.49 41.76
N LEU A 406 -14.84 2.27 41.22
CA LEU A 406 -13.93 1.76 40.19
C LEU A 406 -14.29 2.35 38.82
N LEU A 407 -13.28 2.90 38.13
CA LEU A 407 -13.45 3.40 36.77
C LEU A 407 -14.05 2.34 35.85
N ASN A 408 -15.07 2.72 35.08
CA ASN A 408 -15.72 1.85 34.10
C ASN A 408 -15.80 2.57 32.74
N VAL A 409 -14.85 2.26 31.86
CA VAL A 409 -14.69 2.88 30.55
C VAL A 409 -15.81 2.49 29.58
N GLU A 410 -16.32 1.26 29.68
CA GLU A 410 -17.44 0.78 28.85
C GLU A 410 -18.70 1.61 29.09
N ALA A 411 -19.03 1.87 30.36
CA ALA A 411 -20.19 2.68 30.72
C ALA A 411 -20.01 4.14 30.30
N ALA A 412 -18.82 4.73 30.50
CA ALA A 412 -18.47 6.07 30.04
C ALA A 412 -18.58 6.19 28.51
N ALA A 413 -17.98 5.28 27.76
CA ALA A 413 -18.05 5.24 26.30
C ALA A 413 -19.48 5.03 25.80
N THR A 414 -20.25 4.19 26.47
CA THR A 414 -21.68 4.00 26.15
C THR A 414 -22.46 5.29 26.34
N ALA A 415 -22.22 6.04 27.42
CA ALA A 415 -22.84 7.34 27.64
C ALA A 415 -22.42 8.37 26.56
N ILE A 416 -21.16 8.38 26.12
CA ILE A 416 -20.72 9.18 24.97
C ILE A 416 -21.51 8.79 23.71
N LYS A 417 -21.54 7.49 23.37
CA LYS A 417 -22.29 6.97 22.21
C LYS A 417 -23.78 7.33 22.26
N LYS A 418 -24.34 7.44 23.46
CA LYS A 418 -25.75 7.70 23.74
C LYS A 418 -26.05 9.16 24.13
N ARG A 419 -25.10 10.06 23.89
CA ARG A 419 -25.24 11.46 24.28
C ARG A 419 -26.31 12.17 23.43
N SER A 420 -27.22 12.85 24.11
CA SER A 420 -28.16 13.81 23.54
C SER A 420 -27.42 15.05 23.01
N THR A 421 -27.99 15.76 22.03
CA THR A 421 -27.35 16.96 21.45
C THR A 421 -26.99 17.97 22.54
N ASN A 422 -25.73 18.42 22.56
CA ASN A 422 -25.27 19.44 23.50
C ASN A 422 -25.57 20.84 22.95
N VAL A 423 -26.57 21.47 23.53
CA VAL A 423 -27.09 22.77 23.08
C VAL A 423 -26.80 23.91 24.05
N SER A 424 -26.35 23.63 25.29
CA SER A 424 -26.09 24.59 26.38
C SER A 424 -26.93 25.90 26.29
N PRO A 425 -28.26 25.82 26.39
CA PRO A 425 -29.10 26.97 26.17
C PRO A 425 -29.02 27.92 27.37
N ALA A 426 -28.90 29.22 27.11
CA ALA A 426 -28.87 30.27 28.13
C ALA A 426 -30.28 30.56 28.68
N THR A 427 -30.85 29.57 29.36
CA THR A 427 -32.20 29.58 29.93
C THR A 427 -32.23 28.85 31.27
N ASP A 428 -33.10 29.33 32.16
CA ASP A 428 -33.38 28.68 33.44
C ASP A 428 -34.14 27.37 33.27
N PHE A 429 -34.88 27.18 32.17
CA PHE A 429 -35.69 25.99 31.93
C PHE A 429 -35.37 25.40 30.56
N TYR A 430 -34.97 24.12 30.54
CA TYR A 430 -34.72 23.41 29.29
C TYR A 430 -35.23 21.97 29.34
N THR A 431 -36.12 21.66 28.39
CA THR A 431 -36.64 20.31 28.17
C THR A 431 -35.86 19.64 27.06
N TYR A 432 -35.32 18.47 27.33
CA TYR A 432 -34.66 17.64 26.33
C TYR A 432 -35.72 17.05 25.38
N PRO A 433 -35.79 17.49 24.10
CA PRO A 433 -36.89 17.13 23.20
C PRO A 433 -36.84 15.65 22.77
N ALA A 434 -35.65 15.07 22.70
CA ALA A 434 -35.40 13.64 22.54
C ALA A 434 -34.09 13.29 23.26
N THR A 435 -34.14 12.39 24.23
CA THR A 435 -32.94 11.86 24.90
C THR A 435 -32.45 10.62 24.16
N ARG A 436 -31.13 10.43 24.09
CA ARG A 436 -30.49 9.33 23.33
C ARG A 436 -29.90 8.23 24.23
N GLY A 437 -30.39 8.14 25.48
CA GLY A 437 -29.89 7.25 26.52
C GLY A 437 -28.90 7.88 27.52
N ALA A 438 -28.31 9.02 27.17
CA ALA A 438 -27.50 9.84 28.07
C ALA A 438 -27.63 11.34 27.77
N ILE A 439 -27.40 12.17 28.78
CA ILE A 439 -27.23 13.62 28.65
C ILE A 439 -25.79 13.94 29.02
N ILE A 440 -25.09 14.68 28.16
CA ILE A 440 -23.77 15.26 28.46
C ILE A 440 -23.82 16.71 27.97
N GLU A 441 -23.99 17.63 28.91
CA GLU A 441 -24.18 19.07 28.70
C GLU A 441 -23.06 19.87 29.36
N GLU A 442 -22.46 20.80 28.62
CA GLU A 442 -21.50 21.78 29.17
C GLU A 442 -22.21 23.13 29.34
N ILE A 443 -22.80 23.36 30.51
CA ILE A 443 -23.68 24.50 30.80
C ILE A 443 -22.83 25.73 31.09
N THR A 444 -22.85 26.72 30.19
CA THR A 444 -22.10 27.98 30.34
C THR A 444 -22.87 29.07 31.08
N PHE A 445 -24.19 28.92 31.21
CA PHE A 445 -25.07 29.82 31.94
C PHE A 445 -25.32 29.30 33.37
N ASN A 446 -25.41 30.18 34.37
CA ASN A 446 -25.78 29.82 35.74
C ASN A 446 -27.05 30.55 36.16
N PRO A 447 -27.89 29.99 37.05
CA PRO A 447 -28.98 30.77 37.60
C PRO A 447 -28.43 31.92 38.47
N SER A 448 -29.27 32.91 38.73
CA SER A 448 -28.96 33.99 39.68
C SER A 448 -28.64 33.47 41.07
N LEU A 449 -27.93 34.25 41.90
CA LEU A 449 -27.60 33.87 43.27
C LEU A 449 -28.86 33.57 44.09
N GLY A 450 -28.87 32.41 44.76
CA GLY A 450 -30.02 31.92 45.53
C GLY A 450 -31.14 31.29 44.68
N SER A 451 -31.06 31.38 43.35
CA SER A 451 -32.03 30.84 42.40
C SER A 451 -31.59 29.50 41.81
N GLU A 452 -32.52 28.82 41.14
CA GLU A 452 -32.31 27.52 40.50
C GLU A 452 -32.68 27.54 39.02
N MET A 453 -32.03 26.67 38.25
CA MET A 453 -32.42 26.30 36.90
C MET A 453 -32.82 24.82 36.87
N ALA A 454 -33.57 24.42 35.85
CA ALA A 454 -34.15 23.10 35.71
C ALA A 454 -33.89 22.47 34.33
N ARG A 455 -33.63 21.16 34.36
CA ARG A 455 -33.47 20.29 33.20
C ARG A 455 -34.52 19.19 33.23
N PHE A 456 -35.34 19.11 32.19
CA PHE A 456 -36.46 18.16 32.10
C PHE A 456 -36.14 17.03 31.14
N PHE A 457 -36.29 15.79 31.58
CA PHE A 457 -36.07 14.59 30.78
C PHE A 457 -36.98 13.45 31.24
N THR A 458 -37.01 12.36 30.47
CA THR A 458 -37.74 11.13 30.84
C THR A 458 -36.75 10.01 31.15
N ALA A 459 -37.15 9.08 32.02
CA ALA A 459 -36.34 7.94 32.40
C ALA A 459 -36.45 6.79 31.38
N LYS A 460 -35.37 6.00 31.25
CA LYS A 460 -35.38 4.76 30.45
C LYS A 460 -36.29 3.70 31.04
N GLY A 461 -36.37 3.66 32.37
CA GLY A 461 -37.03 2.59 33.10
C GLY A 461 -36.10 1.40 33.38
N GLY A 462 -36.29 0.75 34.53
CA GLY A 462 -35.57 -0.48 34.90
C GLY A 462 -34.12 -0.30 35.37
N VAL A 463 -33.58 0.91 35.31
CA VAL A 463 -32.27 1.29 35.87
C VAL A 463 -32.36 2.66 36.57
N PRO A 464 -31.61 2.90 37.66
CA PRO A 464 -31.59 4.20 38.33
C PRO A 464 -31.15 5.34 37.41
N ILE A 465 -31.62 6.56 37.70
CA ILE A 465 -31.03 7.77 37.12
C ILE A 465 -29.78 8.10 37.93
N VAL A 466 -28.66 8.28 37.23
CA VAL A 466 -27.42 8.80 37.83
C VAL A 466 -27.13 10.13 37.18
N ALA A 467 -27.16 11.22 37.95
CA ALA A 467 -26.84 12.57 37.51
C ALA A 467 -25.60 13.08 38.23
N THR A 468 -24.55 13.41 37.48
CA THR A 468 -23.29 13.94 38.01
C THR A 468 -23.06 15.34 37.46
N LEU A 469 -22.88 16.31 38.34
CA LEU A 469 -22.55 17.69 38.01
C LEU A 469 -21.14 17.99 38.51
N CYS A 470 -20.23 18.39 37.63
CA CYS A 470 -18.88 18.81 38.00
C CYS A 470 -18.51 20.19 37.43
N TRP A 471 -17.57 20.87 38.05
CA TRP A 471 -16.97 22.10 37.53
C TRP A 471 -15.49 22.19 37.87
N THR A 472 -14.75 22.97 37.09
CA THR A 472 -13.38 23.38 37.45
C THR A 472 -13.49 24.65 38.28
N ASP A 473 -13.19 24.57 39.56
CA ASP A 473 -13.41 25.64 40.55
C ASP A 473 -12.24 26.63 40.61
N ASP A 474 -12.49 27.82 41.16
CA ASP A 474 -11.42 28.78 41.45
C ASP A 474 -10.62 28.33 42.69
N GLU A 475 -9.41 28.86 42.85
CA GLU A 475 -8.57 28.55 44.01
C GLU A 475 -9.26 28.87 45.35
N GLY A 476 -9.13 27.91 46.28
CA GLY A 476 -9.60 28.02 47.66
C GLY A 476 -8.80 29.04 48.49
N THR A 477 -9.28 29.29 49.72
CA THR A 477 -8.42 29.95 50.71
C THR A 477 -7.31 28.98 51.11
N GLU A 478 -6.07 29.44 51.07
CA GLU A 478 -4.91 28.64 51.46
C GLU A 478 -4.97 28.26 52.94
N GLN A 479 -4.60 27.02 53.24
CA GLN A 479 -4.39 26.55 54.59
C GLN A 479 -2.92 26.67 54.96
N VAL A 480 -2.66 27.25 56.13
CA VAL A 480 -1.33 27.44 56.70
C VAL A 480 -1.27 26.85 58.11
N SER A 481 -0.06 26.75 58.67
CA SER A 481 0.15 26.15 60.01
C SER A 481 -0.67 26.81 61.13
N THR A 482 -1.01 28.10 61.02
CA THR A 482 -1.82 28.80 62.02
C THR A 482 -3.31 28.44 62.02
N ASP A 483 -3.80 27.76 60.98
CA ASP A 483 -5.18 27.25 60.94
C ASP A 483 -5.39 26.01 61.81
N GLY A 484 -4.30 25.40 62.30
CA GLY A 484 -4.32 24.19 63.11
C GLY A 484 -4.47 22.92 62.29
N VAL A 485 -4.77 21.81 62.99
CA VAL A 485 -4.95 20.48 62.41
C VAL A 485 -6.43 20.27 62.09
N ASP A 486 -6.72 19.78 60.89
CA ASP A 486 -8.05 19.40 60.38
C ASP A 486 -9.10 20.53 60.39
N PRO A 487 -8.80 21.73 59.84
CA PRO A 487 -9.78 22.81 59.80
C PRO A 487 -10.95 22.49 58.86
N THR A 488 -12.19 22.67 59.33
CA THR A 488 -13.41 22.27 58.60
C THR A 488 -13.92 23.31 57.59
N ALA A 489 -13.23 24.44 57.46
CA ALA A 489 -13.68 25.53 56.60
C ALA A 489 -13.56 25.16 55.11
N THR A 490 -14.68 25.21 54.38
CA THR A 490 -14.72 24.83 52.96
C THR A 490 -13.69 25.56 52.10
N ARG A 491 -13.09 24.83 51.16
CA ARG A 491 -12.19 25.39 50.14
C ARG A 491 -12.85 25.55 48.78
N ALA A 492 -14.11 25.11 48.62
CA ALA A 492 -14.91 25.38 47.43
C ALA A 492 -15.21 26.89 47.31
N LYS A 493 -15.08 27.46 46.11
CA LYS A 493 -15.43 28.86 45.83
C LYS A 493 -16.80 28.95 45.18
N TYR A 494 -16.99 28.27 44.05
CA TYR A 494 -18.31 28.10 43.48
C TYR A 494 -19.04 26.98 44.21
N SER A 495 -20.27 27.27 44.61
CA SER A 495 -21.11 26.28 45.30
C SER A 495 -22.46 26.15 44.60
N PHE A 496 -22.82 24.91 44.30
CA PHE A 496 -24.06 24.54 43.64
C PHE A 496 -24.79 23.48 44.47
N GLY A 497 -26.10 23.67 44.68
CA GLY A 497 -27.00 22.65 45.19
C GLY A 497 -27.68 21.93 44.03
N THR A 498 -27.98 20.64 44.18
CA THR A 498 -28.68 19.88 43.14
C THR A 498 -29.79 19.02 43.71
N LEU A 499 -30.87 18.83 42.95
CA LEU A 499 -32.00 17.99 43.33
C LEU A 499 -32.55 17.25 42.12
N LEU A 500 -32.88 15.98 42.28
CA LEU A 500 -33.65 15.23 41.29
C LEU A 500 -35.08 15.05 41.79
N ARG A 501 -36.06 15.43 40.98
CA ARG A 501 -37.49 15.30 41.31
C ARG A 501 -38.20 14.44 40.27
N ASN A 502 -38.89 13.41 40.73
CA ASN A 502 -39.91 12.71 39.96
C ASN A 502 -41.16 13.59 39.87
N THR A 503 -41.62 13.94 38.67
CA THR A 503 -42.75 14.88 38.51
C THR A 503 -44.10 14.27 38.88
N SER A 504 -44.25 12.95 38.78
CA SER A 504 -45.52 12.26 39.00
C SER A 504 -45.73 11.92 40.46
N ALA A 505 -44.70 11.41 41.15
CA ALA A 505 -44.79 11.07 42.58
C ALA A 505 -44.40 12.23 43.50
N PHE A 506 -43.87 13.33 42.95
CA PHE A 506 -43.23 14.42 43.69
C PHE A 506 -42.09 13.98 44.62
N ALA A 507 -41.62 12.74 44.48
CA ALA A 507 -40.50 12.20 45.22
C ALA A 507 -39.21 12.94 44.84
N GLN A 508 -38.46 13.32 45.87
CA GLN A 508 -37.22 14.08 45.72
C GLN A 508 -36.03 13.22 46.16
N THR A 509 -34.93 13.35 45.43
CA THR A 509 -33.65 12.71 45.76
C THR A 509 -32.58 13.79 45.73
N GLY A 510 -31.92 14.02 46.85
CA GLY A 510 -30.76 14.91 46.94
C GLY A 510 -29.47 14.22 46.53
N PHE A 511 -28.41 15.00 46.37
CA PHE A 511 -27.06 14.50 46.14
C PHE A 511 -26.47 13.80 47.37
N TRP A 512 -25.49 12.95 47.11
CA TRP A 512 -24.70 12.31 48.16
C TRP A 512 -23.80 13.33 48.89
N LEU A 513 -23.92 13.35 50.21
CA LEU A 513 -22.99 13.98 51.14
C LEU A 513 -21.91 12.96 51.53
N THR A 514 -20.67 13.42 51.54
CA THR A 514 -19.48 12.60 51.79
C THR A 514 -19.22 12.45 53.29
N PRO A 515 -18.56 11.36 53.73
CA PRO A 515 -18.08 11.25 55.11
C PRO A 515 -17.15 12.42 55.46
N THR A 516 -17.20 12.87 56.72
CA THR A 516 -16.43 14.03 57.21
C THR A 516 -15.26 13.58 58.06
N MET A 517 -14.31 14.48 58.34
CA MET A 517 -13.21 14.22 59.26
C MET A 517 -13.67 13.77 60.66
N ALA A 518 -14.83 14.25 61.13
CA ALA A 518 -15.38 13.83 62.42
C ALA A 518 -15.90 12.38 62.42
N ASN A 519 -16.23 11.83 61.26
CA ASN A 519 -16.73 10.46 61.13
C ASN A 519 -16.36 9.86 59.75
N PRO A 520 -15.07 9.58 59.49
CA PRO A 520 -14.57 9.21 58.17
C PRO A 520 -15.00 7.80 57.74
N THR A 521 -15.45 6.97 58.69
CA THR A 521 -15.95 5.61 58.43
C THR A 521 -17.46 5.53 58.22
N ALA A 522 -18.19 6.64 58.35
CA ALA A 522 -19.63 6.65 58.13
C ALA A 522 -19.99 6.32 56.67
N ASN A 523 -21.19 5.78 56.46
CA ASN A 523 -21.75 5.69 55.12
C ASN A 523 -22.08 7.10 54.61
N ALA A 524 -21.95 7.30 53.29
CA ALA A 524 -22.51 8.49 52.66
C ALA A 524 -24.02 8.58 52.91
N THR A 525 -24.51 9.81 53.01
CA THR A 525 -25.93 10.11 53.18
C THR A 525 -26.42 10.95 52.03
N LYS A 526 -27.74 11.00 51.77
CA LYS A 526 -28.28 11.93 50.78
C LYS A 526 -28.81 13.17 51.47
N THR A 527 -28.55 14.34 50.91
CA THR A 527 -29.18 15.58 51.41
C THR A 527 -30.70 15.51 51.22
N THR A 528 -31.42 16.16 52.13
CA THR A 528 -32.86 16.40 52.02
C THR A 528 -33.18 17.84 51.60
N ALA A 529 -32.17 18.70 51.50
CA ALA A 529 -32.29 20.13 51.24
C ALA A 529 -31.51 20.56 49.97
N THR A 530 -32.02 21.57 49.27
CA THR A 530 -31.48 22.06 47.98
C THR A 530 -30.48 23.20 48.12
N ASP A 531 -30.35 23.75 49.31
CA ASP A 531 -29.49 24.88 49.67
C ASP A 531 -28.27 24.47 50.51
N VAL A 532 -27.89 23.18 50.41
CA VAL A 532 -26.69 22.64 51.07
C VAL A 532 -25.50 22.75 50.14
N ALA A 533 -24.42 23.36 50.62
CA ALA A 533 -23.14 23.40 49.93
C ALA A 533 -22.47 22.02 49.98
N HIS A 534 -21.96 21.56 48.84
CA HIS A 534 -21.13 20.37 48.77
C HIS A 534 -19.64 20.77 48.74
N PRO A 535 -18.74 20.13 49.52
CA PRO A 535 -17.34 20.50 49.56
C PRO A 535 -16.58 20.13 48.27
N ASN A 536 -16.96 19.05 47.59
CA ASN A 536 -16.37 18.68 46.29
C ASN A 536 -16.89 19.54 45.13
N THR A 537 -16.07 19.62 44.09
CA THR A 537 -16.38 20.20 42.77
C THR A 537 -17.13 19.26 41.84
N CYS A 538 -17.53 18.09 42.35
CA CYS A 538 -18.36 17.10 41.69
C CYS A 538 -19.42 16.60 42.68
N VAL A 539 -20.67 16.61 42.25
CA VAL A 539 -21.82 16.09 43.02
C VAL A 539 -22.57 15.06 42.21
N GLN A 540 -23.00 13.98 42.87
CA GLN A 540 -23.76 12.90 42.22
C GLN A 540 -25.09 12.68 42.93
N ILE A 541 -26.14 12.49 42.14
CA ILE A 541 -27.45 12.01 42.57
C ILE A 541 -27.68 10.65 41.92
N VAL A 542 -28.06 9.67 42.73
CA VAL A 542 -28.60 8.38 42.25
C VAL A 542 -30.05 8.30 42.73
N SER A 543 -31.02 8.10 41.83
CA SER A 543 -32.44 8.04 42.20
C SER A 543 -32.70 7.00 43.31
N ASN A 544 -33.55 7.33 44.28
CA ASN A 544 -33.91 6.41 45.38
C ASN A 544 -34.73 5.19 44.90
N GLU A 545 -35.47 5.38 43.81
CA GLU A 545 -36.28 4.35 43.18
C GLU A 545 -35.71 4.03 41.79
N THR A 546 -35.94 2.80 41.34
CA THR A 546 -35.75 2.44 39.94
C THR A 546 -36.95 2.99 39.15
N PRO A 547 -36.75 3.99 38.27
CA PRO A 547 -37.84 4.60 37.53
C PRO A 547 -38.56 3.60 36.62
N THR A 548 -39.80 3.93 36.26
CA THR A 548 -40.51 3.31 35.14
C THR A 548 -40.17 4.00 33.82
N ALA A 549 -40.31 3.29 32.70
CA ALA A 549 -39.97 3.83 31.39
C ALA A 549 -40.89 5.01 31.01
N GLY A 550 -40.32 6.10 30.50
CA GLY A 550 -41.05 7.31 30.11
C GLY A 550 -41.44 8.24 31.27
N GLN A 551 -41.17 7.84 32.51
CA GLN A 551 -41.45 8.67 33.70
C GLN A 551 -40.64 9.96 33.67
N ALA A 552 -41.31 11.10 33.93
CA ALA A 552 -40.68 12.42 33.81
C ALA A 552 -39.94 12.84 35.09
N TYR A 553 -38.76 13.44 34.88
CA TYR A 553 -37.87 13.92 35.93
C TYR A 553 -37.39 15.34 35.65
N ILE A 554 -37.13 16.06 36.73
CA ILE A 554 -36.52 17.39 36.72
C ILE A 554 -35.23 17.32 37.53
N PHE A 555 -34.11 17.72 36.94
CA PHE A 555 -32.86 17.97 37.64
C PHE A 555 -32.69 19.47 37.86
N TYR A 556 -32.67 19.87 39.12
CA TYR A 556 -32.46 21.26 39.55
C TYR A 556 -30.99 21.51 39.83
N ILE A 557 -30.52 22.66 39.38
CA ILE A 557 -29.19 23.21 39.70
C ILE A 557 -29.42 24.57 40.35
N ARG A 558 -29.08 24.68 41.63
CA ARG A 558 -29.21 25.91 42.42
C ARG A 558 -27.86 26.54 42.60
N LYS A 559 -27.74 27.83 42.31
CA LYS A 559 -26.53 28.60 42.65
C LYS A 559 -26.70 29.14 44.07
N LEU A 560 -25.83 28.71 44.98
CA LEU A 560 -25.93 29.08 46.39
C LEU A 560 -25.55 30.56 46.58
N ALA A 561 -26.13 31.20 47.59
CA ALA A 561 -25.83 32.61 47.91
C ALA A 561 -24.36 32.84 48.34
N SER A 562 -23.68 31.77 48.78
CA SER A 562 -22.23 31.77 49.08
C SER A 562 -21.33 31.76 47.84
N SER A 563 -21.89 31.48 46.66
CA SER A 563 -21.16 31.39 45.39
C SER A 563 -20.90 32.79 44.80
N PRO A 564 -19.82 33.01 44.04
CA PRO A 564 -19.61 34.26 43.31
C PRO A 564 -20.71 34.55 42.28
N ALA A 565 -21.04 35.82 42.05
CA ALA A 565 -22.07 36.21 41.07
C ALA A 565 -21.72 35.79 39.62
N ALA A 566 -20.44 35.84 39.25
CA ALA A 566 -19.95 35.46 37.92
C ALA A 566 -20.35 34.02 37.55
N ALA A 567 -20.61 33.75 36.27
CA ALA A 567 -20.96 32.41 35.83
C ALA A 567 -19.72 31.50 35.82
N ARG A 568 -19.91 30.24 36.22
CA ARG A 568 -18.93 29.16 36.12
C ARG A 568 -19.53 28.05 35.27
N THR A 569 -18.81 27.63 34.22
CA THR A 569 -19.25 26.49 33.41
C THR A 569 -19.34 25.24 34.27
N VAL A 570 -20.48 24.56 34.21
CA VAL A 570 -20.72 23.28 34.90
C VAL A 570 -21.00 22.19 33.87
N SER A 571 -20.46 20.99 34.08
CA SER A 571 -20.65 19.84 33.21
C SER A 571 -21.63 18.87 33.85
N LEU A 572 -22.74 18.61 33.17
CA LEU A 572 -23.79 17.68 33.60
C LEU A 572 -23.72 16.40 32.78
N VAL A 573 -23.58 15.26 33.47
CA VAL A 573 -23.70 13.92 32.89
C VAL A 573 -24.88 13.21 33.54
N VAL A 574 -25.87 12.78 32.75
CA VAL A 574 -27.01 11.99 33.24
C VAL A 574 -27.14 10.69 32.46
N THR A 575 -27.18 9.57 33.17
CA THR A 575 -27.48 8.24 32.62
C THR A 575 -28.79 7.70 33.21
N GLY A 576 -29.32 6.62 32.62
CA GLY A 576 -30.65 6.09 32.98
C GLY A 576 -31.81 6.91 32.39
N VAL A 577 -31.51 7.86 31.50
CA VAL A 577 -32.51 8.63 30.74
C VAL A 577 -33.01 7.84 29.54
N ASN A 578 -34.21 8.17 29.08
CA ASN A 578 -34.88 7.47 28.00
C ASN A 578 -34.03 7.45 26.72
N ASP A 579 -34.17 6.39 25.95
CA ASP A 579 -33.54 6.24 24.65
C ASP A 579 -34.64 6.35 23.61
N THR A 580 -34.86 7.58 23.14
CA THR A 580 -35.96 7.90 22.22
C THR A 580 -35.65 7.21 20.90
N ALA A 581 -36.47 6.22 20.55
CA ALA A 581 -36.27 5.51 19.31
C ALA A 581 -36.47 6.44 18.10
N LEU A 582 -35.57 6.34 17.14
CA LEU A 582 -35.61 7.13 15.91
C LEU A 582 -36.30 6.32 14.82
N THR A 583 -36.90 7.01 13.85
CA THR A 583 -37.52 6.38 12.69
C THR A 583 -36.68 6.61 11.44
N VAL A 584 -36.29 5.51 10.79
CA VAL A 584 -35.79 5.51 9.42
C VAL A 584 -36.95 5.16 8.50
N THR A 585 -37.40 6.14 7.73
CA THR A 585 -38.47 5.95 6.74
C THR A 585 -37.86 5.47 5.43
N ALA A 586 -38.28 4.31 4.95
CA ALA A 586 -37.93 3.81 3.63
C ALA A 586 -38.95 4.33 2.60
N SER A 587 -38.46 5.05 1.59
CA SER A 587 -39.25 5.59 0.50
C SER A 587 -38.77 4.98 -0.82
N ALA A 588 -39.66 4.33 -1.56
CA ALA A 588 -39.36 3.75 -2.85
C ALA A 588 -40.06 4.55 -3.96
N GLY A 589 -39.34 4.86 -5.03
CA GLY A 589 -39.92 5.36 -6.27
C GLY A 589 -40.78 4.28 -6.96
N ALA A 590 -41.46 4.67 -8.05
CA ALA A 590 -42.22 3.72 -8.85
C ALA A 590 -41.34 2.55 -9.34
N ASN A 591 -41.93 1.36 -9.46
CA ASN A 591 -41.29 0.14 -9.99
C ASN A 591 -40.31 -0.57 -9.05
N GLY A 592 -40.46 -0.44 -7.74
CA GLY A 592 -39.79 -1.30 -6.75
C GLY A 592 -40.22 -1.01 -5.32
N THR A 593 -39.60 -1.68 -4.36
CA THR A 593 -39.82 -1.48 -2.92
C THR A 593 -38.50 -1.24 -2.19
N LEU A 594 -38.58 -0.66 -0.99
CA LEU A 594 -37.44 -0.44 -0.10
C LEU A 594 -37.89 -0.69 1.34
N VAL A 595 -37.08 -1.43 2.09
CA VAL A 595 -37.25 -1.65 3.53
C VAL A 595 -35.92 -1.45 4.25
N CYS A 596 -35.97 -1.00 5.49
CA CYS A 596 -34.81 -0.71 6.33
C CYS A 596 -34.92 -1.38 7.71
N GLY A 597 -33.78 -1.55 8.38
CA GLY A 597 -33.69 -2.01 9.76
C GLY A 597 -33.85 -3.52 9.96
N THR A 598 -33.83 -3.92 11.24
CA THR A 598 -33.99 -5.31 11.70
C THR A 598 -34.96 -5.33 12.90
N PRO A 599 -36.22 -5.76 12.73
CA PRO A 599 -36.82 -6.30 11.51
C PRO A 599 -37.02 -5.25 10.41
N ALA A 600 -36.95 -5.70 9.15
CA ALA A 600 -37.06 -4.82 7.99
C ALA A 600 -38.47 -4.22 7.86
N SER A 601 -38.57 -2.90 7.76
CA SER A 601 -39.83 -2.14 7.73
C SER A 601 -39.71 -0.90 6.83
N THR A 602 -40.85 -0.36 6.38
CA THR A 602 -40.91 0.95 5.71
C THR A 602 -40.83 2.12 6.68
N ALA A 603 -41.06 1.87 7.97
CA ALA A 603 -40.78 2.77 9.07
C ALA A 603 -40.03 1.97 10.14
N ALA A 604 -38.71 1.92 10.02
CA ALA A 604 -37.86 1.16 10.90
C ALA A 604 -37.56 1.97 12.17
N THR A 605 -37.92 1.41 13.31
CA THR A 605 -37.56 1.96 14.62
C THR A 605 -36.13 1.53 14.94
N VAL A 606 -35.24 2.49 15.14
CA VAL A 606 -33.81 2.23 15.38
C VAL A 606 -33.33 2.99 16.61
N ALA A 607 -32.37 2.41 17.31
CA ALA A 607 -31.71 3.15 18.38
C ALA A 607 -30.84 4.26 17.77
N PRO A 608 -30.65 5.38 18.47
CA PRO A 608 -29.79 6.43 17.98
C PRO A 608 -28.33 5.95 17.75
N ASN A 609 -27.70 6.47 16.70
CA ASN A 609 -26.36 6.13 16.19
C ASN A 609 -26.22 4.73 15.60
N GLU A 610 -27.30 3.97 15.45
CA GLU A 610 -27.28 2.76 14.64
C GLU A 610 -27.14 3.10 13.16
N THR A 611 -26.57 2.18 12.40
CA THR A 611 -26.42 2.22 10.95
C THR A 611 -27.26 1.09 10.33
N PRO A 612 -28.61 1.15 10.42
CA PRO A 612 -29.47 0.10 9.89
C PRO A 612 -29.21 -0.18 8.41
N PRO A 613 -29.23 -1.46 7.99
CA PRO A 613 -29.22 -1.83 6.59
C PRO A 613 -30.58 -1.55 5.95
N CYS A 614 -30.58 -1.28 4.65
CA CYS A 614 -31.75 -1.14 3.80
C CYS A 614 -31.57 -1.99 2.55
N THR A 615 -32.65 -2.57 2.06
CA THR A 615 -32.66 -3.41 0.86
C THR A 615 -33.75 -2.96 -0.08
N ALA A 616 -33.37 -2.65 -1.32
CA ALA A 616 -34.28 -2.35 -2.41
C ALA A 616 -34.61 -3.63 -3.20
N THR A 617 -35.87 -3.78 -3.60
CA THR A 617 -36.32 -4.87 -4.46
C THR A 617 -36.95 -4.28 -5.73
N PRO A 618 -36.23 -4.27 -6.87
CA PRO A 618 -36.78 -3.82 -8.14
C PRO A 618 -37.95 -4.71 -8.61
N SER A 619 -38.92 -4.11 -9.29
CA SER A 619 -39.95 -4.85 -10.02
C SER A 619 -39.36 -5.53 -11.26
N VAL A 620 -40.05 -6.54 -11.78
CA VAL A 620 -39.65 -7.24 -13.02
C VAL A 620 -39.46 -6.22 -14.15
N GLY A 621 -38.31 -6.28 -14.83
CA GLY A 621 -37.96 -5.37 -15.93
C GLY A 621 -37.26 -4.07 -15.50
N PHE A 622 -37.06 -3.86 -14.20
CA PHE A 622 -36.38 -2.69 -13.64
C PHE A 622 -35.17 -3.10 -12.80
N ARG A 623 -34.23 -2.18 -12.63
CA ARG A 623 -33.12 -2.28 -11.67
C ARG A 623 -33.10 -1.05 -10.78
N THR A 624 -32.46 -1.17 -9.63
CA THR A 624 -32.19 -0.01 -8.76
C THR A 624 -31.28 0.96 -9.51
N ALA A 625 -31.68 2.23 -9.60
CA ALA A 625 -30.87 3.30 -10.17
C ALA A 625 -29.93 3.89 -9.11
N THR A 626 -30.47 4.17 -7.91
CA THR A 626 -29.71 4.62 -6.75
C THR A 626 -30.50 4.41 -5.45
N ILE A 627 -29.79 4.25 -4.34
CA ILE A 627 -30.32 4.34 -2.97
C ILE A 627 -29.49 5.40 -2.24
N SER A 628 -30.14 6.34 -1.54
CA SER A 628 -29.47 7.41 -0.78
C SER A 628 -30.31 7.91 0.39
N GLY A 629 -29.71 8.65 1.33
CA GLY A 629 -30.40 9.27 2.47
C GLY A 629 -29.93 8.78 3.84
N CYS A 630 -30.33 9.44 4.93
CA CYS A 630 -29.85 9.10 6.29
C CYS A 630 -28.32 9.04 6.44
N GLY A 631 -27.58 9.94 5.78
CA GLY A 631 -26.13 10.10 5.94
C GLY A 631 -25.25 8.97 5.39
N GLY A 632 -25.82 7.97 4.71
CA GLY A 632 -25.05 6.94 4.01
C GLY A 632 -24.57 7.40 2.63
N THR A 633 -23.65 6.64 2.04
CA THR A 633 -23.10 6.96 0.71
C THR A 633 -23.99 6.40 -0.38
N ALA A 634 -24.42 7.25 -1.31
CA ALA A 634 -25.34 6.86 -2.37
C ALA A 634 -24.81 5.69 -3.22
N THR A 635 -25.70 4.75 -3.56
CA THR A 635 -25.33 3.57 -4.38
C THR A 635 -25.33 3.88 -5.87
N SER A 636 -24.52 3.12 -6.61
CA SER A 636 -24.54 3.07 -8.08
C SER A 636 -25.69 2.18 -8.58
N ALA A 637 -26.05 2.31 -9.87
CA ALA A 637 -27.09 1.50 -10.49
C ALA A 637 -26.79 -0.01 -10.39
N GLY A 638 -27.84 -0.80 -10.16
CA GLY A 638 -27.78 -2.26 -9.97
C GLY A 638 -27.48 -2.71 -8.54
N VAL A 639 -27.14 -1.80 -7.61
CA VAL A 639 -26.85 -2.13 -6.20
C VAL A 639 -28.13 -2.05 -5.38
N ASN A 640 -28.54 -3.19 -4.81
CA ASN A 640 -29.79 -3.32 -4.04
C ASN A 640 -29.61 -3.16 -2.52
N GLY A 641 -28.38 -3.27 -2.02
CA GLY A 641 -28.07 -3.11 -0.60
C GLY A 641 -27.58 -1.69 -0.29
N TYR A 642 -28.03 -1.14 0.82
CA TYR A 642 -27.61 0.17 1.33
C TYR A 642 -27.43 0.13 2.84
N THR A 643 -26.40 0.77 3.37
CA THR A 643 -26.24 0.96 4.81
C THR A 643 -26.26 2.46 5.08
N THR A 644 -27.13 2.86 6.00
CA THR A 644 -27.22 4.26 6.44
C THR A 644 -25.94 4.72 7.14
N GLY A 645 -25.75 6.03 7.26
CA GLY A 645 -24.82 6.58 8.25
C GLY A 645 -25.40 6.45 9.66
N ALA A 646 -24.66 6.90 10.68
CA ALA A 646 -25.15 6.87 12.06
C ALA A 646 -26.42 7.74 12.19
N VAL A 647 -27.55 7.12 12.53
CA VAL A 647 -28.85 7.81 12.57
C VAL A 647 -28.93 8.70 13.83
N THR A 648 -28.85 10.02 13.65
CA THR A 648 -28.88 11.00 14.76
C THR A 648 -30.23 11.69 14.96
N GLY A 649 -31.16 11.51 14.03
CA GLY A 649 -32.53 11.97 14.09
C GLY A 649 -33.39 11.17 13.10
N ASN A 650 -34.70 11.40 13.11
CA ASN A 650 -35.59 10.81 12.10
C ASN A 650 -35.13 11.22 10.70
N CYS A 651 -35.09 10.28 9.78
CA CYS A 651 -34.57 10.50 8.44
C CYS A 651 -35.22 9.56 7.43
N THR A 652 -35.04 9.85 6.15
CA THR A 652 -35.58 9.05 5.04
C THR A 652 -34.45 8.47 4.20
N VAL A 653 -34.57 7.19 3.82
CA VAL A 653 -33.78 6.56 2.76
C VAL A 653 -34.68 6.43 1.53
N THR A 654 -34.20 6.87 0.38
CA THR A 654 -34.93 6.85 -0.87
C THR A 654 -34.25 5.93 -1.88
N ALA A 655 -35.01 5.03 -2.51
CA ALA A 655 -34.58 4.22 -3.64
C ALA A 655 -35.30 4.66 -4.93
N ALA A 656 -34.55 4.83 -6.00
CA ALA A 656 -35.08 5.07 -7.35
C ALA A 656 -34.82 3.85 -8.25
N PHE A 657 -35.71 3.61 -9.22
CA PHE A 657 -35.64 2.49 -10.14
C PHE A 657 -35.66 2.97 -11.59
N GLU A 658 -34.93 2.28 -12.45
CA GLU A 658 -34.88 2.52 -13.90
C GLU A 658 -35.12 1.23 -14.67
N LEU A 659 -35.62 1.34 -15.89
CA LEU A 659 -35.80 0.18 -16.79
C LEU A 659 -34.46 -0.51 -17.03
N ILE A 660 -34.45 -1.85 -17.01
CA ILE A 660 -33.30 -2.62 -17.49
C ILE A 660 -33.19 -2.36 -18.99
N PRO A 661 -32.07 -1.78 -19.49
CA PRO A 661 -31.91 -1.59 -20.93
C PRO A 661 -31.91 -2.96 -21.64
N PRO A 662 -32.41 -3.06 -22.88
CA PRO A 662 -32.45 -4.33 -23.60
C PRO A 662 -31.04 -4.92 -23.77
N PRO A 663 -30.90 -6.27 -23.80
CA PRO A 663 -29.62 -6.93 -24.00
C PRO A 663 -29.01 -6.56 -25.35
N VAL A 664 -27.73 -6.20 -25.33
CA VAL A 664 -26.94 -5.90 -26.53
C VAL A 664 -25.83 -6.93 -26.64
N ASN A 665 -25.89 -7.79 -27.65
CA ASN A 665 -24.84 -8.77 -27.91
C ASN A 665 -23.57 -8.07 -28.38
N GLY A 666 -22.41 -8.59 -27.98
CA GLY A 666 -21.14 -8.14 -28.53
C GLY A 666 -21.09 -8.39 -30.04
N VAL A 667 -20.50 -7.47 -30.80
CA VAL A 667 -20.38 -7.58 -32.26
C VAL A 667 -18.92 -7.38 -32.66
N CYS A 668 -18.39 -8.31 -33.44
CA CYS A 668 -17.05 -8.20 -34.00
C CYS A 668 -16.93 -7.00 -34.94
N GLY A 669 -15.85 -6.24 -34.84
CA GLY A 669 -15.54 -5.12 -35.71
C GLY A 669 -14.95 -5.57 -37.06
N THR A 670 -14.61 -4.61 -37.90
CA THR A 670 -14.13 -4.87 -39.28
C THR A 670 -12.76 -5.53 -39.38
N ALA A 671 -12.00 -5.62 -38.28
CA ALA A 671 -10.78 -6.40 -38.24
C ALA A 671 -11.02 -7.93 -38.23
N ASN A 672 -12.23 -8.37 -37.87
CA ASN A 672 -12.57 -9.79 -37.84
C ASN A 672 -12.49 -10.40 -39.24
N THR A 673 -11.94 -11.61 -39.35
CA THR A 673 -11.71 -12.37 -40.60
C THR A 673 -10.72 -11.75 -41.59
N VAL A 674 -10.13 -10.59 -41.30
CA VAL A 674 -9.15 -9.94 -42.18
C VAL A 674 -7.75 -10.48 -41.92
N ALA A 675 -7.13 -11.06 -42.95
CA ALA A 675 -5.79 -11.61 -42.84
C ALA A 675 -4.74 -10.50 -42.66
N THR A 676 -3.81 -10.65 -41.72
CA THR A 676 -2.82 -9.62 -41.39
C THR A 676 -1.51 -10.21 -40.88
N LEU A 677 -0.41 -9.49 -41.11
CA LEU A 677 0.93 -9.81 -40.61
C LEU A 677 1.09 -9.49 -39.11
N THR A 678 0.33 -8.52 -38.60
CA THR A 678 0.41 -8.03 -37.21
C THR A 678 -0.96 -8.04 -36.54
N ALA A 679 -0.98 -8.18 -35.21
CA ALA A 679 -2.21 -8.14 -34.42
C ALA A 679 -3.00 -6.83 -34.68
N PRO A 680 -4.32 -6.88 -34.94
CA PRO A 680 -5.12 -5.69 -35.19
C PRO A 680 -5.10 -4.71 -34.02
N THR A 681 -4.75 -3.45 -34.28
CA THR A 681 -4.68 -2.40 -33.24
C THR A 681 -5.97 -1.61 -33.08
N ALA A 682 -6.84 -1.59 -34.09
CA ALA A 682 -8.13 -0.88 -34.08
C ALA A 682 -9.23 -1.73 -34.75
N ASN A 683 -10.48 -1.26 -34.68
CA ASN A 683 -11.66 -1.89 -35.30
C ASN A 683 -11.90 -3.35 -34.88
N ARG A 684 -11.56 -3.68 -33.63
CA ARG A 684 -11.69 -5.04 -33.07
C ARG A 684 -13.16 -5.36 -32.77
N CYS A 685 -13.88 -4.43 -32.17
CA CYS A 685 -15.30 -4.54 -31.85
C CYS A 685 -16.09 -3.40 -32.48
N ALA A 686 -17.37 -3.63 -32.79
CA ALA A 686 -18.22 -2.64 -33.44
C ALA A 686 -18.53 -1.42 -32.56
N ASP A 687 -18.43 -1.58 -31.23
CA ASP A 687 -18.57 -0.53 -30.21
C ASP A 687 -17.27 0.29 -30.00
N ALA A 688 -16.27 0.09 -30.85
CA ALA A 688 -14.93 0.68 -30.76
C ALA A 688 -14.13 0.29 -29.51
N SER A 689 -14.58 -0.69 -28.72
CA SER A 689 -13.78 -1.23 -27.61
C SER A 689 -12.50 -1.91 -28.12
N THR A 690 -11.44 -1.87 -27.30
CA THR A 690 -10.10 -2.38 -27.65
C THR A 690 -9.68 -3.54 -26.73
N PRO A 691 -10.37 -4.70 -26.78
CA PRO A 691 -10.06 -5.84 -25.93
C PRO A 691 -8.68 -6.42 -26.25
N THR A 692 -8.06 -7.06 -25.27
CA THR A 692 -6.76 -7.73 -25.41
C THR A 692 -6.80 -8.78 -26.52
N VAL A 693 -5.75 -8.82 -27.36
CA VAL A 693 -5.63 -9.76 -28.49
C VAL A 693 -4.66 -10.88 -28.12
N THR A 694 -5.10 -12.12 -28.27
CA THR A 694 -4.26 -13.31 -28.11
C THR A 694 -3.64 -13.69 -29.46
N SER A 695 -2.32 -13.83 -29.51
CA SER A 695 -1.60 -14.16 -30.75
C SER A 695 -1.35 -15.66 -30.86
N GLY A 696 -2.06 -16.33 -31.76
CA GLY A 696 -1.84 -17.73 -32.13
C GLY A 696 -0.93 -17.89 -33.35
N VAL A 697 -0.61 -19.15 -33.68
CA VAL A 697 0.14 -19.49 -34.90
C VAL A 697 -0.68 -19.27 -36.17
N SER A 698 -1.99 -19.53 -36.15
CA SER A 698 -2.88 -19.42 -37.31
C SER A 698 -3.77 -18.17 -37.31
N SER A 699 -4.01 -17.55 -36.15
CA SER A 699 -4.89 -16.38 -36.04
C SER A 699 -4.58 -15.51 -34.80
N PHE A 700 -5.05 -14.28 -34.84
CA PHE A 700 -5.17 -13.37 -33.70
C PHE A 700 -6.62 -13.41 -33.20
N THR A 701 -6.86 -13.70 -31.92
CA THR A 701 -8.23 -13.82 -31.36
C THR A 701 -8.51 -12.78 -30.28
N TRP A 702 -9.76 -12.35 -30.17
CA TRP A 702 -10.25 -11.46 -29.10
C TRP A 702 -11.76 -11.67 -28.87
N THR A 703 -12.28 -11.09 -27.78
CA THR A 703 -13.69 -11.20 -27.41
C THR A 703 -14.32 -9.81 -27.28
N CYS A 704 -15.42 -9.59 -27.99
CA CYS A 704 -16.26 -8.39 -27.84
C CYS A 704 -17.37 -8.69 -26.84
N ALA A 705 -17.38 -7.97 -25.72
CA ALA A 705 -18.33 -8.24 -24.63
C ALA A 705 -19.74 -7.76 -24.99
N GLY A 706 -20.75 -8.55 -24.64
CA GLY A 706 -22.14 -8.08 -24.61
C GLY A 706 -22.40 -7.19 -23.39
N SER A 707 -23.41 -6.32 -23.48
CA SER A 707 -23.88 -5.51 -22.36
C SER A 707 -25.36 -5.79 -22.06
N ASN A 708 -25.81 -5.44 -20.84
CA ASN A 708 -27.18 -5.65 -20.37
C ASN A 708 -27.67 -7.12 -20.48
N GLY A 709 -26.79 -8.10 -20.28
CA GLY A 709 -27.12 -9.53 -20.39
C GLY A 709 -27.04 -10.11 -21.80
N GLY A 710 -26.55 -9.35 -22.78
CA GLY A 710 -26.22 -9.86 -24.12
C GLY A 710 -25.02 -10.81 -24.11
N THR A 711 -24.92 -11.67 -25.13
CA THR A 711 -23.84 -12.65 -25.27
C THR A 711 -22.55 -12.00 -25.79
N ASN A 712 -21.40 -12.60 -25.46
CA ASN A 712 -20.11 -12.19 -25.99
C ASN A 712 -19.90 -12.75 -27.42
N ALA A 713 -19.25 -11.97 -28.29
CA ALA A 713 -18.81 -12.44 -29.60
C ALA A 713 -17.32 -12.79 -29.59
N SER A 714 -16.99 -13.98 -30.09
CA SER A 714 -15.62 -14.44 -30.30
C SER A 714 -15.16 -14.08 -31.71
N CYS A 715 -14.09 -13.31 -31.82
CA CYS A 715 -13.60 -12.73 -33.07
C CYS A 715 -12.16 -13.19 -33.34
N ALA A 716 -11.81 -13.34 -34.62
CA ALA A 716 -10.48 -13.79 -35.04
C ALA A 716 -10.04 -13.20 -36.39
N ALA A 717 -8.78 -12.81 -36.50
CA ALA A 717 -8.12 -12.40 -37.73
C ALA A 717 -7.09 -13.46 -38.16
N PRO A 718 -7.14 -14.03 -39.39
CA PRO A 718 -6.13 -14.97 -39.87
C PRO A 718 -4.73 -14.33 -39.87
N ARG A 719 -3.72 -15.08 -39.42
CA ARG A 719 -2.34 -14.58 -39.35
C ARG A 719 -1.60 -14.87 -40.65
N GLN A 720 -0.86 -13.89 -41.15
CA GLN A 720 0.07 -14.04 -42.29
C GLN A 720 1.53 -14.04 -41.82
N TYR A 721 2.40 -14.64 -42.63
CA TYR A 721 3.84 -14.67 -42.47
C TYR A 721 4.54 -14.18 -43.73
N THR A 722 5.72 -13.60 -43.54
CA THR A 722 6.53 -13.05 -44.63
C THR A 722 7.42 -14.12 -45.26
N VAL A 723 7.38 -14.24 -46.60
CA VAL A 723 8.29 -15.06 -47.41
C VAL A 723 9.25 -14.14 -48.17
N THR A 724 10.54 -14.32 -47.93
CA THR A 724 11.61 -13.51 -48.54
C THR A 724 12.31 -14.29 -49.66
N ALA A 725 12.50 -13.68 -50.83
CA ALA A 725 13.22 -14.28 -51.95
C ALA A 725 14.66 -13.75 -52.04
N THR A 726 15.65 -14.63 -52.17
CA THR A 726 17.08 -14.29 -52.30
C THR A 726 17.71 -15.06 -53.46
N ALA A 727 18.64 -14.46 -54.20
CA ALA A 727 19.35 -15.14 -55.29
C ALA A 727 20.87 -14.90 -55.18
N GLY A 728 21.66 -15.93 -55.49
CA GLY A 728 23.11 -15.82 -55.65
C GLY A 728 23.51 -15.05 -56.91
N ALA A 729 24.81 -14.82 -57.10
CA ALA A 729 25.32 -14.15 -58.29
C ALA A 729 24.90 -14.86 -59.59
N ASN A 730 24.71 -14.10 -60.66
CA ASN A 730 24.38 -14.58 -62.02
C ASN A 730 22.92 -15.04 -62.22
N GLY A 731 21.97 -14.50 -61.44
CA GLY A 731 20.54 -14.57 -61.73
C GLY A 731 19.66 -13.90 -60.66
N THR A 732 18.34 -14.04 -60.76
CA THR A 732 17.34 -13.45 -59.83
C THR A 732 16.30 -14.47 -59.35
N LEU A 733 15.63 -14.21 -58.22
CA LEU A 733 14.53 -15.04 -57.68
C LEU A 733 13.38 -14.13 -57.22
N THR A 734 12.15 -14.44 -57.63
CA THR A 734 10.93 -13.70 -57.24
C THR A 734 9.82 -14.66 -56.79
N CYS A 735 9.12 -14.37 -55.70
CA CYS A 735 7.98 -15.14 -55.21
C CYS A 735 6.64 -14.44 -55.49
N THR A 736 5.59 -15.20 -55.83
CA THR A 736 4.27 -14.68 -56.22
C THR A 736 3.58 -13.92 -55.08
N ASN A 737 3.65 -14.46 -53.86
CA ASN A 737 3.15 -13.81 -52.65
C ASN A 737 4.25 -13.75 -51.59
N THR A 738 4.49 -12.55 -51.06
CA THR A 738 5.44 -12.30 -49.97
C THR A 738 4.75 -12.29 -48.60
N ALA A 739 3.42 -12.16 -48.54
CA ALA A 739 2.62 -12.35 -47.33
C ALA A 739 1.68 -13.55 -47.51
N VAL A 740 1.94 -14.63 -46.77
CA VAL A 740 1.24 -15.91 -46.91
C VAL A 740 0.47 -16.21 -45.62
N THR A 741 -0.84 -16.44 -45.72
CA THR A 741 -1.65 -16.86 -44.57
C THR A 741 -1.11 -18.17 -44.00
N SER A 742 -1.04 -18.26 -42.67
CA SER A 742 -0.51 -19.43 -41.96
C SER A 742 -1.06 -20.75 -42.52
N GLY A 743 -0.16 -21.66 -42.86
CA GLY A 743 -0.48 -22.95 -43.49
C GLY A 743 -0.57 -22.94 -45.01
N GLY A 744 -0.58 -21.76 -45.64
CA GLY A 744 -0.55 -21.60 -47.10
C GLY A 744 0.85 -21.80 -47.70
N THR A 745 0.92 -21.84 -49.03
CA THR A 745 2.18 -21.95 -49.80
C THR A 745 2.31 -20.79 -50.79
N THR A 746 3.52 -20.55 -51.29
CA THR A 746 3.81 -19.58 -52.36
C THR A 746 4.81 -20.18 -53.34
N THR A 747 4.82 -19.69 -54.58
CA THR A 747 5.73 -20.16 -55.63
C THR A 747 6.76 -19.08 -55.93
N CYS A 748 8.01 -19.48 -56.13
CA CYS A 748 9.15 -18.64 -56.46
C CYS A 748 9.82 -19.14 -57.74
N THR A 749 10.22 -18.20 -58.61
CA THR A 749 10.77 -18.50 -59.94
C THR A 749 12.13 -17.83 -60.11
N ALA A 750 13.13 -18.62 -60.52
CA ALA A 750 14.49 -18.16 -60.79
C ALA A 750 14.70 -17.83 -62.28
N VAL A 751 15.52 -16.82 -62.55
CA VAL A 751 15.91 -16.41 -63.91
C VAL A 751 17.45 -16.35 -63.99
N PRO A 752 18.11 -17.31 -64.68
CA PRO A 752 19.56 -17.28 -64.90
C PRO A 752 20.01 -16.15 -65.82
N ALA A 753 21.22 -15.63 -65.59
CA ALA A 753 21.89 -14.71 -66.52
C ALA A 753 22.43 -15.45 -67.77
N THR A 754 22.69 -14.70 -68.84
CA THR A 754 23.20 -15.24 -70.11
C THR A 754 24.49 -16.04 -69.91
N GLY A 755 24.56 -17.26 -70.45
CA GLY A 755 25.69 -18.17 -70.27
C GLY A 755 25.64 -19.05 -69.01
N PHE A 756 24.62 -18.86 -68.15
CA PHE A 756 24.40 -19.62 -66.93
C PHE A 756 23.05 -20.36 -66.95
N MET A 757 22.93 -21.37 -66.09
CA MET A 757 21.72 -22.13 -65.81
C MET A 757 21.52 -22.23 -64.28
N THR A 758 20.27 -22.45 -63.84
CA THR A 758 19.97 -22.64 -62.41
C THR A 758 20.64 -23.92 -61.91
N SER A 759 21.30 -23.82 -60.76
CA SER A 759 21.91 -24.94 -60.04
C SER A 759 20.92 -25.56 -59.05
N SER A 760 20.24 -24.74 -58.23
CA SER A 760 19.21 -25.17 -57.27
C SER A 760 18.38 -24.00 -56.72
N ILE A 761 17.17 -24.29 -56.24
CA ILE A 761 16.31 -23.39 -55.45
C ILE A 761 15.86 -24.14 -54.18
N SER A 762 15.92 -23.52 -52.99
CA SER A 762 15.53 -24.15 -51.71
C SER A 762 15.11 -23.14 -50.62
N GLY A 763 14.41 -23.57 -49.56
CA GLY A 763 14.04 -22.75 -48.40
C GLY A 763 12.53 -22.71 -48.08
N CYS A 764 12.10 -22.17 -46.93
CA CYS A 764 10.68 -22.20 -46.53
C CYS A 764 10.04 -23.61 -46.56
N SER A 765 10.75 -24.62 -46.06
CA SER A 765 10.26 -26.00 -45.89
C SER A 765 9.77 -26.72 -47.17
N GLY A 766 10.17 -26.25 -48.36
CA GLY A 766 9.94 -26.95 -49.63
C GLY A 766 11.14 -27.83 -50.04
N SER A 767 10.94 -28.65 -51.08
CA SER A 767 11.96 -29.59 -51.59
C SER A 767 12.87 -28.93 -52.62
N ALA A 768 14.19 -29.02 -52.44
CA ALA A 768 15.17 -28.37 -53.31
C ALA A 768 15.08 -28.83 -54.78
N THR A 769 15.26 -27.90 -55.73
CA THR A 769 15.23 -28.21 -57.17
C THR A 769 16.59 -28.69 -57.70
N GLY A 770 16.57 -29.45 -58.80
CA GLY A 770 17.76 -29.87 -59.55
C GLY A 770 18.22 -28.87 -60.61
N SER A 771 19.37 -29.14 -61.25
CA SER A 771 19.96 -28.25 -62.24
C SER A 771 19.04 -28.04 -63.45
N GLY A 772 18.91 -26.78 -63.89
CA GLY A 772 18.03 -26.36 -64.99
C GLY A 772 16.57 -26.10 -64.60
N VAL A 773 16.17 -26.36 -63.34
CA VAL A 773 14.77 -26.18 -62.88
C VAL A 773 14.58 -24.79 -62.25
N ASN A 774 13.73 -23.99 -62.89
CA ASN A 774 13.55 -22.57 -62.55
C ASN A 774 12.34 -22.27 -61.64
N ALA A 775 11.49 -23.25 -61.30
CA ALA A 775 10.29 -23.04 -60.48
C ALA A 775 10.37 -23.80 -59.15
N TYR A 776 9.95 -23.15 -58.06
CA TYR A 776 9.98 -23.69 -56.69
C TYR A 776 8.71 -23.33 -55.92
N THR A 777 8.06 -24.28 -55.25
CA THR A 777 6.92 -24.01 -54.36
C THR A 777 7.31 -24.29 -52.91
N THR A 778 7.03 -23.35 -52.00
CA THR A 778 7.33 -23.51 -50.57
C THR A 778 6.47 -24.62 -49.95
N GLY A 779 6.91 -25.14 -48.80
CA GLY A 779 6.02 -25.87 -47.90
C GLY A 779 5.00 -24.94 -47.22
N ALA A 780 4.17 -25.50 -46.32
CA ALA A 780 3.21 -24.74 -45.53
C ALA A 780 3.92 -23.71 -44.64
N VAL A 781 3.62 -22.43 -44.86
CA VAL A 781 4.29 -21.33 -44.16
C VAL A 781 3.61 -21.10 -42.81
N THR A 782 4.33 -21.38 -41.72
CA THR A 782 3.84 -21.19 -40.34
C THR A 782 4.70 -20.22 -39.52
N ALA A 783 5.72 -19.65 -40.14
CA ALA A 783 6.60 -18.61 -39.61
C ALA A 783 7.22 -17.82 -40.78
N ASN A 784 7.80 -16.65 -40.50
CA ASN A 784 8.58 -15.91 -41.50
C ASN A 784 9.75 -16.76 -41.98
N CYS A 785 10.00 -16.82 -43.29
CA CYS A 785 11.03 -17.69 -43.88
C CYS A 785 11.62 -17.12 -45.17
N THR A 786 12.70 -17.73 -45.67
CA THR A 786 13.42 -17.29 -46.88
C THR A 786 13.58 -18.44 -47.90
N VAL A 787 13.47 -18.13 -49.19
CA VAL A 787 13.76 -19.00 -50.34
C VAL A 787 14.99 -18.46 -51.08
N THR A 788 15.92 -19.33 -51.48
CA THR A 788 17.22 -18.99 -52.08
C THR A 788 17.48 -19.75 -53.39
N ALA A 789 18.02 -19.09 -54.42
CA ALA A 789 18.43 -19.70 -55.71
C ALA A 789 19.94 -19.55 -56.02
N ALA A 790 20.54 -20.52 -56.74
CA ALA A 790 21.96 -20.55 -57.16
C ALA A 790 22.14 -20.91 -58.66
N PHE A 791 23.28 -20.55 -59.30
CA PHE A 791 23.51 -20.63 -60.77
C PHE A 791 24.93 -21.15 -61.19
N ALA A 792 25.08 -21.78 -62.38
CA ALA A 792 26.33 -22.36 -62.95
C ALA A 792 26.45 -22.23 -64.51
N ALA A 793 27.63 -22.41 -65.14
CA ALA A 793 27.88 -22.16 -66.59
C ALA A 793 27.38 -23.26 -67.57
N ALA A 794 27.11 -22.91 -68.84
CA ALA A 794 26.53 -23.80 -69.88
C ALA A 794 27.55 -24.41 -70.91
N PRO A 795 27.28 -25.60 -71.52
CA PRO A 795 28.21 -26.34 -72.43
C PRO A 795 28.25 -25.90 -73.93
N THR A 796 29.34 -26.18 -74.67
CA THR A 796 29.63 -25.73 -76.06
C THR A 796 29.43 -26.79 -77.18
N THR A 797 28.52 -26.57 -78.15
CA THR A 797 28.10 -27.59 -79.15
C THR A 797 28.20 -27.18 -80.63
N SER A 798 28.81 -26.03 -80.95
CA SER A 798 28.99 -25.55 -82.34
C SER A 798 30.39 -25.02 -82.60
N PHE A 799 30.89 -25.15 -83.84
CA PHE A 799 32.18 -24.66 -84.32
C PHE A 799 32.05 -24.07 -85.74
N THR A 800 32.79 -23.01 -86.05
CA THR A 800 32.86 -22.43 -87.42
C THR A 800 34.30 -22.08 -87.77
N GLY A 801 34.76 -22.50 -88.95
CA GLY A 801 36.14 -22.26 -89.42
C GLY A 801 36.29 -22.36 -90.95
N PRO A 802 37.44 -21.94 -91.51
CA PRO A 802 37.68 -21.94 -92.96
C PRO A 802 37.78 -23.37 -93.53
N THR A 803 37.28 -23.61 -94.74
CA THR A 803 37.42 -24.89 -95.46
C THR A 803 38.85 -25.11 -95.95
N ALA A 804 39.24 -26.38 -96.07
CA ALA A 804 40.63 -26.75 -96.35
C ALA A 804 41.13 -26.42 -97.77
N VAL A 805 40.21 -26.20 -98.71
CA VAL A 805 40.50 -25.85 -100.11
C VAL A 805 40.23 -24.37 -100.42
N GLY A 806 39.96 -23.55 -99.40
CA GLY A 806 39.87 -22.09 -99.52
C GLY A 806 38.56 -21.55 -100.10
N THR A 807 37.46 -22.28 -99.95
CA THR A 807 36.14 -21.92 -100.52
C THR A 807 35.26 -21.05 -99.60
N GLY A 808 35.68 -20.80 -98.36
CA GLY A 808 34.97 -19.96 -97.36
C GLY A 808 34.89 -20.61 -95.97
N ASN A 809 34.15 -20.03 -95.03
CA ASN A 809 33.91 -20.64 -93.71
C ASN A 809 32.77 -21.67 -93.77
N ALA A 810 32.98 -22.79 -93.10
CA ALA A 810 31.98 -23.83 -92.88
C ALA A 810 31.67 -23.97 -91.38
N THR A 811 30.44 -24.38 -91.05
CA THR A 811 29.96 -24.55 -89.68
C THR A 811 29.69 -26.02 -89.40
N ALA A 812 30.16 -26.49 -88.25
CA ALA A 812 29.87 -27.81 -87.71
C ALA A 812 29.11 -27.70 -86.39
N SER A 813 28.08 -28.51 -86.21
CA SER A 813 27.36 -28.62 -84.95
C SER A 813 27.08 -30.07 -84.60
N ILE A 814 27.13 -30.39 -83.30
CA ILE A 814 26.69 -31.67 -82.76
C ILE A 814 25.39 -31.50 -81.97
N SER A 815 24.51 -32.49 -82.11
CA SER A 815 23.32 -32.64 -81.28
C SER A 815 23.09 -34.11 -80.94
N GLY A 816 22.52 -34.36 -79.75
CA GLY A 816 22.50 -35.69 -79.14
C GLY A 816 23.66 -35.90 -78.15
N GLY A 817 23.78 -37.08 -77.58
CA GLY A 817 24.90 -37.43 -76.68
C GLY A 817 24.77 -36.98 -75.21
N GLY A 818 23.69 -36.33 -74.76
CA GLY A 818 23.47 -35.94 -73.35
C GLY A 818 23.64 -34.43 -73.06
N ALA A 819 23.12 -33.96 -71.92
CA ALA A 819 23.02 -32.51 -71.60
C ALA A 819 24.38 -31.78 -71.48
N THR A 820 25.48 -32.54 -71.37
CA THR A 820 26.85 -32.03 -71.22
C THR A 820 27.77 -32.36 -72.40
N CYS A 821 27.29 -33.09 -73.42
CA CYS A 821 28.08 -33.49 -74.59
C CYS A 821 28.47 -32.25 -75.41
N SER A 822 29.77 -32.05 -75.61
CA SER A 822 30.31 -30.82 -76.19
C SER A 822 31.56 -31.09 -77.01
N PHE A 823 31.89 -30.19 -77.94
CA PHE A 823 33.19 -30.24 -78.62
C PHE A 823 34.30 -30.07 -77.59
N ALA A 824 35.28 -30.98 -77.62
CA ALA A 824 36.49 -30.80 -76.85
C ALA A 824 37.23 -29.54 -77.35
N ALA A 825 37.75 -28.75 -76.41
CA ALA A 825 38.39 -27.49 -76.74
C ALA A 825 39.55 -27.72 -77.75
N GLY A 826 39.48 -27.06 -78.91
CA GLY A 826 40.55 -27.04 -79.92
C GLY A 826 40.63 -28.22 -80.89
N THR A 827 39.67 -29.16 -80.87
CA THR A 827 39.75 -30.37 -81.71
C THR A 827 39.02 -30.26 -83.05
N ALA A 828 37.96 -29.45 -83.14
CA ALA A 828 37.14 -29.26 -84.33
C ALA A 828 37.84 -28.37 -85.39
N GLN A 829 38.00 -28.86 -86.63
CA GLN A 829 38.63 -28.12 -87.75
C GLN A 829 38.36 -28.74 -89.14
N PHE A 830 38.50 -27.97 -90.22
CA PHE A 830 38.47 -28.46 -91.61
C PHE A 830 39.90 -28.59 -92.18
N THR A 831 40.25 -29.72 -92.80
CA THR A 831 41.62 -30.08 -93.24
C THR A 831 41.64 -30.89 -94.56
N THR A 832 42.82 -31.07 -95.19
CA THR A 832 43.00 -31.85 -96.44
C THR A 832 43.64 -33.23 -96.18
N ILE A 833 43.10 -34.27 -96.80
CA ILE A 833 43.67 -35.63 -96.84
C ILE A 833 43.77 -36.06 -98.32
N ALA A 834 44.75 -36.91 -98.69
CA ALA A 834 44.91 -37.38 -100.06
C ALA A 834 43.64 -38.08 -100.59
N PRO A 835 43.11 -37.73 -101.77
CA PRO A 835 41.84 -38.26 -102.27
C PRO A 835 41.95 -39.73 -102.70
N PRO A 836 40.84 -40.50 -102.67
CA PRO A 836 40.79 -41.83 -103.26
C PRO A 836 41.14 -41.81 -104.75
N ALA A 837 41.86 -42.82 -105.25
CA ALA A 837 42.24 -42.90 -106.67
C ALA A 837 41.00 -42.81 -107.58
N GLY A 838 41.02 -41.88 -108.55
CA GLY A 838 39.89 -41.62 -109.45
C GLY A 838 38.86 -40.60 -108.93
N TYR A 839 39.07 -40.02 -107.75
CA TYR A 839 38.16 -39.06 -107.11
C TYR A 839 38.85 -37.76 -106.69
N THR A 840 38.04 -36.74 -106.37
CA THR A 840 38.44 -35.41 -105.86
C THR A 840 37.67 -35.06 -104.58
N LEU A 841 38.27 -34.22 -103.72
CA LEU A 841 37.69 -33.73 -102.45
C LEU A 841 37.31 -32.24 -102.57
N PRO A 842 36.10 -31.90 -103.06
CA PRO A 842 35.72 -30.52 -103.36
C PRO A 842 35.70 -29.55 -102.18
N GLN A 843 35.67 -30.02 -100.92
CA GLN A 843 35.65 -29.15 -99.72
C GLN A 843 36.66 -29.56 -98.62
N GLY A 844 37.50 -30.57 -98.86
CA GLY A 844 38.32 -31.19 -97.82
C GLY A 844 37.52 -32.08 -96.87
N VAL A 845 38.01 -32.22 -95.63
CA VAL A 845 37.49 -33.10 -94.56
C VAL A 845 37.26 -32.28 -93.30
N PHE A 846 36.18 -32.51 -92.56
CA PHE A 846 36.01 -31.97 -91.21
C PHE A 846 36.42 -33.01 -90.18
N GLN A 847 37.30 -32.64 -89.24
CA GLN A 847 37.70 -33.48 -88.11
C GLN A 847 37.31 -32.87 -86.76
N PHE A 848 36.85 -33.67 -85.79
CA PHE A 848 36.58 -33.22 -84.42
C PHE A 848 36.75 -34.32 -83.36
N THR A 849 36.78 -33.88 -82.09
CA THR A 849 36.59 -34.74 -80.90
C THR A 849 35.46 -34.16 -80.03
N ALA A 850 34.45 -34.97 -79.69
CA ALA A 850 33.39 -34.59 -78.75
C ALA A 850 33.55 -35.34 -77.41
N ASN A 851 33.45 -34.64 -76.28
CA ASN A 851 33.66 -35.18 -74.91
C ASN A 851 32.42 -34.99 -74.03
N ASN A 852 32.41 -35.68 -72.87
CA ASN A 852 31.32 -35.66 -71.89
C ASN A 852 29.98 -36.12 -72.47
N CYS A 853 30.06 -36.96 -73.50
CA CYS A 853 28.90 -37.58 -74.11
C CYS A 853 28.56 -38.85 -73.32
N THR A 854 27.27 -39.17 -73.24
CA THR A 854 26.78 -40.42 -72.68
C THR A 854 27.42 -41.58 -73.43
N VAL A 855 28.08 -42.50 -72.72
CA VAL A 855 28.83 -43.62 -73.31
C VAL A 855 27.93 -44.46 -74.23
N GLY A 856 28.39 -44.69 -75.47
CA GLY A 856 27.68 -45.43 -76.52
C GLY A 856 26.56 -44.63 -77.23
N ALA A 857 26.42 -43.33 -76.92
CA ALA A 857 25.39 -42.50 -77.57
C ALA A 857 25.74 -42.17 -79.02
N THR A 858 24.69 -41.94 -79.81
CA THR A 858 24.82 -41.43 -81.19
C THR A 858 24.65 -39.92 -81.20
N VAL A 859 25.61 -39.22 -81.81
CA VAL A 859 25.51 -37.78 -82.12
C VAL A 859 25.20 -37.61 -83.60
N THR A 860 24.37 -36.61 -83.87
CA THR A 860 24.12 -36.11 -85.22
C THR A 860 25.08 -34.97 -85.49
N VAL A 861 25.93 -35.14 -86.50
CA VAL A 861 26.87 -34.13 -86.98
C VAL A 861 26.25 -33.44 -88.19
N THR A 862 26.17 -32.11 -88.14
CA THR A 862 25.71 -31.30 -89.28
C THR A 862 26.84 -30.38 -89.71
N LEU A 863 27.26 -30.52 -90.96
CA LEU A 863 28.27 -29.70 -91.62
C LEU A 863 27.60 -28.83 -92.68
N THR A 864 27.75 -27.53 -92.57
CA THR A 864 27.23 -26.56 -93.53
C THR A 864 28.40 -25.88 -94.23
N TYR A 865 28.56 -26.14 -95.52
CA TYR A 865 29.64 -25.57 -96.35
C TYR A 865 29.23 -24.22 -96.96
N PRO A 866 30.19 -23.36 -97.33
CA PRO A 866 29.89 -22.04 -97.88
C PRO A 866 29.22 -22.06 -99.26
N GLN A 867 29.36 -23.15 -100.03
CA GLN A 867 28.83 -23.31 -101.39
C GLN A 867 28.18 -24.69 -101.56
N ALA A 868 27.23 -24.79 -102.50
CA ALA A 868 26.55 -26.05 -102.80
C ALA A 868 27.54 -27.11 -103.31
N LEU A 869 27.35 -28.36 -102.86
CA LEU A 869 28.20 -29.47 -103.28
C LEU A 869 27.84 -29.90 -104.70
N PRO A 870 28.82 -30.24 -105.57
CA PRO A 870 28.54 -30.66 -106.94
C PRO A 870 27.60 -31.88 -107.02
N ALA A 871 26.81 -31.99 -108.09
CA ALA A 871 25.94 -33.14 -108.29
C ALA A 871 26.76 -34.44 -108.43
N GLY A 872 26.30 -35.52 -107.78
CA GLY A 872 27.03 -36.79 -107.68
C GLY A 872 28.00 -36.89 -106.49
N THR A 873 28.10 -35.85 -105.65
CA THR A 873 28.88 -35.90 -104.42
C THR A 873 28.32 -36.92 -103.42
N THR A 874 29.20 -37.70 -102.79
CA THR A 874 28.87 -38.61 -101.69
C THR A 874 29.76 -38.32 -100.48
N LEU A 875 29.29 -38.60 -99.25
CA LEU A 875 30.12 -38.43 -98.05
C LEU A 875 31.00 -39.66 -97.85
N TRP A 876 32.28 -39.42 -97.64
CA TRP A 876 33.24 -40.45 -97.31
C TRP A 876 33.97 -40.13 -96.03
N LYS A 877 34.43 -41.18 -95.37
CA LYS A 877 35.22 -41.12 -94.15
C LYS A 877 36.58 -41.73 -94.42
N PHE A 878 37.60 -41.16 -93.77
CA PHE A 878 38.95 -41.67 -93.81
C PHE A 878 39.33 -42.21 -92.44
N GLY A 879 39.44 -43.53 -92.32
CA GLY A 879 39.74 -44.17 -91.05
C GLY A 879 39.66 -45.69 -91.14
N PRO A 880 40.01 -46.40 -90.05
CA PRO A 880 39.78 -47.84 -89.95
C PRO A 880 38.27 -48.14 -89.98
N ARG A 881 37.91 -49.34 -90.44
CA ARG A 881 36.55 -49.88 -90.36
C ARG A 881 36.57 -51.18 -89.58
N PRO A 882 35.45 -51.60 -88.96
CA PRO A 882 35.38 -52.90 -88.30
C PRO A 882 35.80 -54.08 -89.19
N SER A 883 35.61 -53.96 -90.52
CA SER A 883 35.99 -54.97 -91.52
C SER A 883 37.40 -54.82 -92.11
N ASN A 884 38.10 -53.71 -91.85
CA ASN A 884 39.49 -53.47 -92.26
C ASN A 884 40.12 -52.39 -91.35
N THR A 885 41.03 -52.80 -90.48
CA THR A 885 41.70 -51.92 -89.51
C THR A 885 42.78 -51.03 -90.12
N THR A 886 43.12 -51.22 -91.40
CA THR A 886 44.03 -50.32 -92.12
C THR A 886 43.24 -49.09 -92.60
N PRO A 887 43.67 -47.86 -92.27
CA PRO A 887 42.96 -46.64 -92.68
C PRO A 887 42.73 -46.60 -94.18
N SER A 888 41.47 -46.50 -94.59
CA SER A 888 41.08 -46.47 -96.00
C SER A 888 39.77 -45.72 -96.18
N TRP A 889 39.58 -45.19 -97.38
CA TRP A 889 38.39 -44.41 -97.75
C TRP A 889 37.14 -45.30 -97.89
N TYR A 890 36.10 -45.06 -97.09
CA TYR A 890 34.74 -45.60 -97.30
C TYR A 890 33.72 -44.51 -97.53
N GLN A 891 32.71 -44.83 -98.32
CA GLN A 891 31.45 -44.11 -98.30
C GLN A 891 30.70 -44.36 -96.97
N HIS A 892 30.18 -43.29 -96.36
CA HIS A 892 29.36 -43.34 -95.14
C HIS A 892 27.97 -42.78 -95.42
N PRO A 893 26.90 -43.35 -94.85
CA PRO A 893 25.55 -42.83 -95.04
C PRO A 893 25.45 -41.38 -94.57
N ALA A 894 24.99 -40.51 -95.45
CA ALA A 894 24.76 -39.11 -95.16
C ALA A 894 23.60 -38.57 -95.98
N THR A 895 22.91 -37.59 -95.43
CA THR A 895 21.95 -36.77 -96.18
C THR A 895 22.67 -35.52 -96.66
N ILE A 896 22.73 -35.33 -97.99
CA ILE A 896 23.32 -34.15 -98.60
C ILE A 896 22.21 -33.32 -99.24
N SER A 897 22.07 -32.08 -98.80
CA SER A 897 21.08 -31.13 -99.33
C SER A 897 21.74 -29.79 -99.60
N GLY A 898 21.92 -29.46 -100.88
CA GLY A 898 22.60 -28.24 -101.31
C GLY A 898 24.05 -28.18 -100.82
N ASN A 899 24.32 -27.30 -99.85
CA ASN A 899 25.63 -27.11 -99.22
C ASN A 899 25.77 -27.82 -97.86
N THR A 900 24.76 -28.54 -97.40
CA THR A 900 24.72 -29.13 -96.05
C THR A 900 24.86 -30.64 -96.12
N VAL A 901 25.67 -31.20 -95.23
CA VAL A 901 25.86 -32.64 -95.01
C VAL A 901 25.49 -32.97 -93.58
N THR A 902 24.53 -33.88 -93.41
CA THR A 902 24.15 -34.40 -92.09
C THR A 902 24.40 -35.90 -92.05
N TYR A 903 25.10 -36.34 -91.00
CA TYR A 903 25.41 -37.75 -90.78
C TYR A 903 25.50 -38.06 -89.28
N GLN A 904 25.46 -39.34 -88.96
CA GLN A 904 25.51 -39.80 -87.59
C GLN A 904 26.82 -40.53 -87.31
N VAL A 905 27.30 -40.35 -86.08
CA VAL A 905 28.44 -41.05 -85.51
C VAL A 905 28.06 -41.57 -84.13
N THR A 906 28.33 -42.84 -83.88
CA THR A 906 28.05 -43.50 -82.59
C THR A 906 29.38 -43.75 -81.88
N ASP A 907 29.49 -43.33 -80.62
CA ASP A 907 30.63 -43.58 -79.73
C ASP A 907 30.95 -45.08 -79.64
N GLY A 908 32.14 -45.47 -80.13
CA GLY A 908 32.57 -46.86 -80.28
C GLY A 908 31.93 -47.66 -81.42
N GLY A 909 31.17 -47.01 -82.30
CA GLY A 909 30.41 -47.63 -83.38
C GLY A 909 30.86 -47.21 -84.79
N ALA A 910 30.04 -47.51 -85.80
CA ALA A 910 30.37 -47.21 -87.18
C ALA A 910 30.53 -45.70 -87.42
N GLY A 911 31.73 -45.30 -87.85
CA GLY A 911 32.06 -43.90 -88.13
C GLY A 911 32.81 -43.18 -87.01
N ASP A 912 33.06 -43.84 -85.88
CA ASP A 912 34.00 -43.36 -84.87
C ASP A 912 35.38 -43.96 -85.14
N SER A 913 36.41 -43.12 -85.17
CA SER A 913 37.72 -43.48 -85.71
C SER A 913 38.60 -44.19 -84.69
N ASP A 914 38.33 -44.03 -83.39
CA ASP A 914 39.02 -44.80 -82.35
C ASP A 914 38.36 -46.17 -82.08
N GLY A 915 37.07 -46.31 -82.43
CA GLY A 915 36.29 -47.54 -82.29
C GLY A 915 36.00 -47.96 -80.84
N VAL A 916 36.12 -47.06 -79.85
CA VAL A 916 35.94 -47.37 -78.41
C VAL A 916 34.79 -46.58 -77.81
N ALA A 917 33.79 -47.25 -77.24
CA ALA A 917 32.69 -46.59 -76.53
C ALA A 917 33.16 -46.06 -75.16
N ASN A 918 33.58 -44.80 -75.09
CA ASN A 918 34.17 -44.20 -73.89
C ASN A 918 33.64 -42.79 -73.54
N GLY A 919 32.58 -42.35 -74.23
CA GLY A 919 32.02 -40.99 -74.11
C GLY A 919 32.78 -39.95 -74.94
N THR A 920 33.69 -40.40 -75.83
CA THR A 920 34.51 -39.59 -76.72
C THR A 920 34.33 -40.06 -78.17
N ILE A 921 34.02 -39.16 -79.09
CA ILE A 921 33.88 -39.48 -80.52
C ILE A 921 34.95 -38.77 -81.32
N VAL A 922 35.70 -39.51 -82.14
CA VAL A 922 36.75 -38.99 -83.02
C VAL A 922 36.38 -39.23 -84.49
N ASP A 923 36.23 -38.16 -85.27
CA ASP A 923 35.71 -38.29 -86.62
C ASP A 923 36.33 -37.32 -87.62
N PRO A 924 36.98 -37.81 -88.68
CA PRO A 924 37.17 -37.12 -89.95
C PRO A 924 36.24 -37.63 -91.08
N ALA A 925 35.40 -36.74 -91.63
CA ALA A 925 34.53 -37.01 -92.79
C ALA A 925 34.55 -35.88 -93.84
N GLY A 926 34.48 -36.21 -95.13
CA GLY A 926 34.53 -35.23 -96.23
C GLY A 926 33.77 -35.64 -97.51
N PRO A 927 33.16 -34.68 -98.22
CA PRO A 927 32.44 -34.95 -99.48
C PRO A 927 33.41 -35.27 -100.64
N VAL A 928 33.10 -36.27 -101.47
CA VAL A 928 33.94 -36.80 -102.57
C VAL A 928 33.17 -36.87 -103.91
N LEU A 929 33.87 -36.62 -105.04
CA LEU A 929 33.33 -36.65 -106.42
C LEU A 929 34.27 -37.36 -107.43
N ALA A 930 33.74 -38.16 -108.37
CA ALA A 930 34.52 -38.90 -109.39
C ALA A 930 35.09 -37.99 -110.51
N ALA A 931 36.27 -38.31 -111.06
CA ALA A 931 36.95 -37.51 -112.11
C ALA A 931 36.54 -37.93 -113.56
N VAL A 932 36.45 -36.96 -114.51
CA VAL A 932 36.03 -37.16 -115.94
C VAL A 932 37.25 -37.10 -116.90
N ALA A 933 37.30 -37.92 -117.97
CA ALA A 933 38.47 -37.98 -118.89
C ALA A 933 38.37 -37.09 -120.15
N GLY A 934 39.44 -36.37 -120.53
CA GLY A 934 39.54 -35.59 -121.78
C GLY A 934 40.97 -35.31 -122.31
N ALA A 935 41.17 -35.62 -123.61
CA ALA A 935 42.19 -35.28 -124.65
C ALA A 935 43.68 -34.92 -124.34
N PRO A 936 44.67 -35.40 -125.16
CA PRO A 936 46.10 -35.07 -125.03
C PRO A 936 46.53 -33.82 -125.84
N ILE A 937 47.51 -33.04 -125.33
CA ILE A 937 48.14 -31.86 -125.98
C ILE A 937 49.68 -31.90 -125.73
N PRO A 938 50.55 -31.47 -126.68
CA PRO A 938 51.84 -32.11 -126.99
C PRO A 938 53.06 -31.69 -126.16
N THR A 939 54.08 -32.57 -126.23
CA THR A 939 55.41 -32.49 -125.61
C THR A 939 56.44 -31.76 -126.48
N LEU A 940 57.50 -31.23 -125.83
CA LEU A 940 58.79 -30.91 -126.46
C LEU A 940 59.75 -32.10 -126.32
N ASN A 941 60.61 -32.29 -127.33
CA ASN A 941 61.32 -33.54 -127.60
C ASN A 941 62.59 -33.77 -126.75
N GLU A 942 63.04 -35.03 -126.78
CA GLU A 942 64.06 -35.61 -125.90
C GLU A 942 65.43 -34.93 -125.97
N TRP A 943 65.77 -34.26 -127.08
CA TRP A 943 67.03 -33.53 -127.20
C TRP A 943 67.02 -32.23 -126.39
N ALA A 944 65.87 -31.55 -126.29
CA ALA A 944 65.74 -30.33 -125.48
C ALA A 944 65.88 -30.61 -123.97
N LEU A 945 65.47 -31.80 -123.50
CA LEU A 945 65.70 -32.22 -122.12
C LEU A 945 67.10 -32.80 -121.89
N LEU A 946 67.71 -33.48 -122.86
CA LEU A 946 69.10 -33.93 -122.74
C LEU A 946 70.10 -32.76 -122.71
N LEU A 947 69.85 -31.69 -123.47
CA LEU A 947 70.60 -30.43 -123.36
C LEU A 947 70.40 -29.76 -121.98
N LEU A 948 69.20 -29.86 -121.39
CA LEU A 948 68.88 -29.33 -120.06
C LEU A 948 69.48 -30.17 -118.92
N ALA A 949 69.52 -31.50 -119.08
CA ALA A 949 70.13 -32.43 -118.13
C ALA A 949 71.66 -32.38 -118.15
N LEU A 950 72.29 -32.23 -119.33
CA LEU A 950 73.75 -32.04 -119.44
C LEU A 950 74.22 -30.66 -118.96
N THR A 951 73.38 -29.61 -119.08
CA THR A 951 73.70 -28.29 -118.51
C THR A 951 73.57 -28.28 -116.98
N LEU A 952 72.55 -28.92 -116.40
CA LEU A 952 72.39 -28.97 -114.94
C LEU A 952 73.36 -29.94 -114.24
N ALA A 953 73.80 -31.03 -114.89
CA ALA A 953 74.88 -31.89 -114.38
C ALA A 953 76.28 -31.25 -114.53
N GLY A 954 76.49 -30.41 -115.56
CA GLY A 954 77.76 -29.71 -115.81
C GLY A 954 78.05 -28.53 -114.86
N PHE A 955 77.03 -27.83 -114.35
CA PHE A 955 77.22 -26.71 -113.43
C PHE A 955 77.38 -27.12 -111.96
N GLY A 956 76.82 -28.25 -111.52
CA GLY A 956 77.02 -28.76 -110.16
C GLY A 956 78.39 -29.39 -109.94
N TRP A 957 78.88 -30.17 -110.92
CA TRP A 957 80.19 -30.82 -110.84
C TRP A 957 81.37 -29.85 -111.03
N LYS A 958 81.14 -28.62 -111.49
CA LYS A 958 82.14 -27.53 -111.55
C LYS A 958 82.21 -26.62 -110.32
N ARG A 959 81.34 -26.81 -109.31
CA ARG A 959 81.59 -26.35 -107.94
C ARG A 959 82.03 -27.50 -107.02
N ALA A 960 82.60 -28.54 -107.62
CA ALA A 960 83.67 -29.27 -106.99
C ALA A 960 84.76 -28.29 -106.56
N ARG A 961 85.41 -28.62 -105.44
CA ARG A 961 86.87 -28.74 -105.39
C ARG A 961 87.61 -27.75 -106.32
N ARG A 962 87.90 -26.55 -105.81
CA ARG A 962 89.19 -25.83 -105.90
C ARG A 962 89.00 -24.31 -105.89
N SER A 963 88.93 -23.79 -104.68
CA SER A 963 89.78 -22.70 -104.19
C SER A 963 90.02 -23.06 -102.72
N MET A 964 91.06 -23.87 -102.48
CA MET A 964 92.37 -23.44 -101.98
C MET A 964 92.35 -23.28 -100.46
#